data_AF-A0A0F9TCZ6-F1
#
_entry.id   AF-A0A0F9TCZ6-F1
#
_cell.length_a   1.000
_cell.length_b   1.000
_cell.length_c   1.000
_cell.angle_alpha   90.00
_cell.angle_beta   90.00
_cell.angle_gamma   90.00
#
_symmetry.space_group_name_H-M   'P 1'
#
loop_
_entity.id
_entity.type
_entity.pdbx_description
1 polymer ?
#
loop_
_entity_poly.entity_id
_entity_poly.type
_entity_poly.pdbx_seq_one_letter_code
_entity_poly.pdbx_strand_id
1 'polypeptide(L)'
;MVKQELQEILEILQGKTGDEDYSLNMVNKVFLEILNKNKDKYKEFKDEIKVEWNKFIEKNKNKNQIVKKSFTTFFYNNFHDFFKHFLRFFFGFSDKSLELIIKEKISDKIITFEYKYSLTEKEEDFFESVSHKFEGELFYGFTSFISGYLYFLIRLFGFLIRKIIQKKIFVLLEGFNIKRIDENKKLHFMVIIKDSKDEIFKSYYKMILYYFLRRYDSIPEEYFQELLKGRDALYQIALDEYPSAKEKLVDLLYYFYKKCNILESFSPLLDFFNFVGSRVEDSTFSKVDIIKTEFLSNLDYVVEKKNSILKFFDFLDKKSTLYSTFQANNLPSPKSQLNLFFLYMKYYFGSGLEALEVGDLLFLPKIFKTTLDQYNKREKDVIGANTIKNINHFLNFLSGLSNIDNINLFFERIFKKKVSRLNFGFFRTFLKSLNSNFSNEIEKENKNLSENPLNTPFTFNIIVDHICRILYVLIDKIFLRNTPDEASKNFIDPRSRYIGKNIALRVLELFVFQDINYSDDVWPDYIRSLNKVQLRRELKKYNVSISNEDFYTIEEITNIMVTYNIQSFSDQPFFEEWLINEIIIPLNRLIMYIRNSVRDHTNEIEVYEKLSEYLISDIGDKKIIREFKSVCQQLAPYWKSVE
;
A
#
# COMPACT_ATOMS: atom_id res chain seq x y z
N MET A 1 32.43 -17.78 5.69
CA MET A 1 31.25 -18.34 6.38
C MET A 1 30.00 -17.48 6.20
N VAL A 2 29.91 -16.25 6.73
CA VAL A 2 28.65 -15.44 6.71
C VAL A 2 28.06 -15.20 5.30
N LYS A 3 28.90 -15.02 4.26
CA LYS A 3 28.44 -14.75 2.88
C LYS A 3 27.90 -15.96 2.11
N GLN A 4 28.25 -17.20 2.51
CA GLN A 4 27.73 -18.41 1.86
C GLN A 4 26.28 -18.67 2.26
N GLU A 5 25.90 -18.37 3.51
CA GLU A 5 24.54 -18.58 4.00
C GLU A 5 23.51 -17.70 3.29
N LEU A 6 23.78 -16.40 3.10
CA LEU A 6 22.86 -15.52 2.37
C LEU A 6 22.67 -15.98 0.92
N GLN A 7 23.76 -16.36 0.25
CA GLN A 7 23.73 -16.87 -1.12
C GLN A 7 22.87 -18.15 -1.21
N GLU A 8 23.10 -19.13 -0.34
CA GLU A 8 22.30 -20.37 -0.30
C GLU A 8 20.81 -20.10 -0.07
N ILE A 9 20.46 -19.14 0.80
CA ILE A 9 19.07 -18.77 1.08
C ILE A 9 18.41 -18.17 -0.16
N LEU A 10 19.11 -17.25 -0.83
CA LEU A 10 18.63 -16.61 -2.05
C LEU A 10 18.52 -17.61 -3.21
N GLU A 11 19.45 -18.56 -3.32
CA GLU A 11 19.40 -19.67 -4.28
C GLU A 11 18.24 -20.65 -4.00
N ILE A 12 17.93 -20.95 -2.73
CA ILE A 12 16.76 -21.76 -2.36
C ILE A 12 15.46 -21.03 -2.72
N LEU A 13 15.40 -19.72 -2.43
CA LEU A 13 14.25 -18.88 -2.82
C LEU A 13 14.09 -18.86 -4.34
N GLN A 14 15.20 -18.80 -5.08
CA GLN A 14 15.22 -18.89 -6.54
C GLN A 14 14.83 -20.28 -7.07
N GLY A 15 15.26 -21.37 -6.43
CA GLY A 15 15.01 -22.73 -6.92
C GLY A 15 13.57 -23.18 -6.73
N LYS A 16 12.88 -22.66 -5.71
CA LYS A 16 11.50 -23.06 -5.39
C LYS A 16 10.43 -22.22 -6.12
N THR A 17 10.79 -21.13 -6.81
CA THR A 17 9.82 -20.28 -7.56
C THR A 17 9.38 -20.87 -8.89
N GLY A 18 10.17 -21.77 -9.48
CA GLY A 18 9.81 -22.40 -10.76
C GLY A 18 8.59 -23.33 -10.69
N ASP A 19 8.26 -23.84 -9.49
CA ASP A 19 7.28 -24.93 -9.30
C ASP A 19 6.09 -24.59 -8.37
N GLU A 20 6.16 -23.52 -7.55
CA GLU A 20 5.09 -23.09 -6.65
C GLU A 20 4.93 -21.56 -6.62
N ASP A 21 3.67 -21.07 -6.57
CA ASP A 21 3.34 -19.66 -6.35
C ASP A 21 4.12 -19.13 -5.13
N TYR A 22 5.02 -18.18 -5.36
CA TYR A 22 5.83 -17.56 -4.31
C TYR A 22 4.93 -16.82 -3.31
N SER A 23 4.62 -17.53 -2.23
CA SER A 23 3.59 -17.16 -1.27
C SER A 23 4.19 -16.85 0.09
N LEU A 24 3.48 -16.04 0.87
CA LEU A 24 3.71 -15.85 2.31
C LEU A 24 4.00 -17.15 3.07
N ASN A 25 3.32 -18.23 2.69
CA ASN A 25 3.50 -19.54 3.32
C ASN A 25 4.81 -20.22 2.89
N MET A 26 5.18 -20.09 1.61
CA MET A 26 6.42 -20.63 1.08
C MET A 26 7.64 -19.92 1.69
N VAL A 27 7.66 -18.58 1.74
CA VAL A 27 8.77 -17.82 2.34
C VAL A 27 8.93 -18.15 3.83
N ASN A 28 7.81 -18.23 4.57
CA ASN A 28 7.86 -18.65 5.98
C ASN A 28 8.38 -20.09 6.16
N LYS A 29 8.00 -21.03 5.28
CA LYS A 29 8.53 -22.40 5.31
C LYS A 29 10.04 -22.41 5.07
N VAL A 30 10.53 -21.69 4.05
CA VAL A 30 11.96 -21.59 3.74
C VAL A 30 12.74 -21.04 4.93
N PHE A 31 12.29 -19.94 5.53
CA PHE A 31 12.98 -19.37 6.69
C PHE A 31 12.90 -20.25 7.94
N LEU A 32 11.80 -20.98 8.15
CA LEU A 32 11.73 -21.99 9.23
C LEU A 32 12.65 -23.19 8.97
N GLU A 33 12.80 -23.63 7.71
CA GLU A 33 13.76 -24.65 7.31
C GLU A 33 15.20 -24.20 7.63
N ILE A 34 15.54 -22.94 7.36
CA ILE A 34 16.85 -22.35 7.67
C ILE A 34 17.13 -22.36 9.18
N LEU A 35 16.16 -21.93 10.00
CA LEU A 35 16.29 -22.02 11.47
C LEU A 35 16.44 -23.46 11.94
N ASN A 36 15.76 -24.40 11.28
CA ASN A 36 15.84 -25.83 11.58
C ASN A 36 17.14 -26.50 11.08
N LYS A 37 17.90 -25.90 10.17
CA LYS A 37 19.26 -26.37 9.84
C LYS A 37 20.23 -26.07 10.99
N ASN A 38 20.02 -24.95 11.69
CA ASN A 38 20.84 -24.49 12.81
C ASN A 38 20.14 -24.71 14.18
N LYS A 39 19.57 -25.90 14.43
CA LYS A 39 18.69 -26.14 15.60
C LYS A 39 19.33 -25.81 16.95
N ASP A 40 20.59 -26.14 17.14
CA ASP A 40 21.28 -25.94 18.42
C ASP A 40 21.46 -24.45 18.71
N LYS A 41 22.02 -23.69 17.76
CA LYS A 41 22.10 -22.21 17.85
C LYS A 41 20.73 -21.57 18.03
N TYR A 42 19.72 -22.08 17.33
CA TYR A 42 18.36 -21.57 17.47
C TYR A 42 17.74 -21.87 18.84
N LYS A 43 18.11 -23.00 19.47
CA LYS A 43 17.72 -23.32 20.85
C LYS A 43 18.41 -22.38 21.83
N GLU A 44 19.72 -22.16 21.70
CA GLU A 44 20.49 -21.21 22.51
C GLU A 44 19.88 -19.81 22.44
N PHE A 45 19.60 -19.32 21.23
CA PHE A 45 18.97 -18.01 21.02
C PHE A 45 17.61 -17.89 21.72
N LYS A 46 16.78 -18.94 21.67
CA LYS A 46 15.49 -18.98 22.38
C LYS A 46 15.67 -18.94 23.89
N ASP A 47 16.62 -19.69 24.41
CA ASP A 47 16.89 -19.77 25.84
C ASP A 47 17.43 -18.43 26.37
N GLU A 48 18.29 -17.75 25.61
CA GLU A 48 18.78 -16.40 25.94
C GLU A 48 17.64 -15.39 26.10
N ILE A 49 16.76 -15.27 25.09
CA ILE A 49 15.60 -14.36 25.13
C ILE A 49 14.70 -14.68 26.32
N LYS A 50 14.46 -15.98 26.57
CA LYS A 50 13.60 -16.44 27.66
C LYS A 50 14.19 -16.09 29.03
N VAL A 51 15.50 -16.27 29.20
CA VAL A 51 16.21 -15.92 30.44
C VAL A 51 16.11 -14.41 30.71
N GLU A 52 16.40 -13.57 29.72
CA GLU A 52 16.31 -12.12 29.88
C GLU A 52 14.88 -11.64 30.14
N TRP A 53 13.89 -12.25 29.48
CA TRP A 53 12.49 -11.96 29.73
C TRP A 53 12.04 -12.34 31.15
N ASN A 54 12.46 -13.51 31.65
CA ASN A 54 12.16 -13.94 33.01
C ASN A 54 12.80 -13.02 34.05
N LYS A 55 14.08 -12.67 33.87
CA LYS A 55 14.78 -11.67 34.71
C LYS A 55 14.04 -10.34 34.72
N PHE A 56 13.54 -9.88 33.56
CA PHE A 56 12.75 -8.66 33.45
C PHE A 56 11.42 -8.75 34.22
N ILE A 57 10.67 -9.84 34.07
CA ILE A 57 9.42 -10.07 34.81
C ILE A 57 9.67 -10.11 36.33
N GLU A 58 10.68 -10.84 36.78
CA GLU A 58 11.02 -10.94 38.21
C GLU A 58 11.35 -9.57 38.81
N LYS A 59 12.16 -8.77 38.10
CA LYS A 59 12.47 -7.39 38.52
C LYS A 59 11.22 -6.51 38.60
N ASN A 60 10.18 -6.75 37.78
CA ASN A 60 8.94 -5.97 37.80
C ASN A 60 7.94 -6.42 38.87
N LYS A 61 8.08 -7.63 39.43
CA LYS A 61 7.23 -8.11 40.53
C LYS A 61 7.58 -7.48 41.88
N ASN A 62 8.75 -6.85 42.00
CA ASN A 62 9.16 -6.12 43.20
C ASN A 62 8.31 -4.86 43.40
N LYS A 63 7.39 -4.91 44.38
CA LYS A 63 6.39 -3.86 44.70
C LYS A 63 6.99 -2.50 45.10
N ASN A 64 8.29 -2.41 45.35
CA ASN A 64 8.98 -1.17 45.75
C ASN A 64 9.48 -0.31 44.58
N GLN A 65 9.15 -0.65 43.32
CA GLN A 65 9.54 0.18 42.17
C GLN A 65 8.55 1.32 41.93
N ILE A 66 9.08 2.55 41.89
CA ILE A 66 8.34 3.79 41.61
C ILE A 66 7.88 3.85 40.14
N VAL A 67 8.61 3.19 39.22
CA VAL A 67 8.34 3.23 37.77
C VAL A 67 7.83 1.89 37.26
N LYS A 68 6.60 1.86 36.72
CA LYS A 68 6.03 0.68 36.05
C LYS A 68 6.76 0.44 34.72
N LYS A 69 7.38 -0.74 34.57
CA LYS A 69 8.05 -1.13 33.31
C LYS A 69 7.09 -1.89 32.40
N SER A 70 7.06 -1.50 31.14
CA SER A 70 6.25 -2.09 30.07
C SER A 70 7.08 -3.04 29.20
N PHE A 71 6.44 -3.80 28.28
CA PHE A 71 7.20 -4.59 27.30
C PHE A 71 8.09 -3.70 26.42
N THR A 72 7.70 -2.44 26.18
CA THR A 72 8.54 -1.49 25.44
C THR A 72 9.84 -1.20 26.18
N THR A 73 9.85 -1.18 27.52
CA THR A 73 11.10 -1.08 28.31
C THR A 73 12.01 -2.29 28.13
N PHE A 74 11.45 -3.51 28.03
CA PHE A 74 12.25 -4.71 27.76
C PHE A 74 12.93 -4.63 26.39
N PHE A 75 12.18 -4.28 25.35
CA PHE A 75 12.73 -4.18 24.00
C PHE A 75 13.69 -3.01 23.83
N TYR A 76 13.46 -1.89 24.51
CA TYR A 76 14.40 -0.76 24.51
C TYR A 76 15.82 -1.19 24.90
N ASN A 77 15.93 -2.15 25.82
CA ASN A 77 17.21 -2.64 26.31
C ASN A 77 17.78 -3.79 25.48
N ASN A 78 16.95 -4.67 24.91
CA ASN A 78 17.42 -5.95 24.37
C ASN A 78 17.18 -6.17 22.87
N PHE A 79 16.30 -5.39 22.23
CA PHE A 79 15.85 -5.70 20.87
C PHE A 79 16.97 -5.67 19.83
N HIS A 80 17.84 -4.67 19.88
CA HIS A 80 18.94 -4.52 18.93
C HIS A 80 19.86 -5.74 18.93
N ASP A 81 20.23 -6.21 20.13
CA ASP A 81 21.15 -7.33 20.27
C ASP A 81 20.51 -8.64 19.78
N PHE A 82 19.26 -8.88 20.15
CA PHE A 82 18.51 -10.04 19.64
C PHE A 82 18.36 -9.99 18.11
N PHE A 83 18.02 -8.83 17.55
CA PHE A 83 17.82 -8.68 16.11
C PHE A 83 19.14 -8.82 15.34
N LYS A 84 20.23 -8.22 15.84
CA LYS A 84 21.57 -8.34 15.28
C LYS A 84 22.07 -9.78 15.30
N HIS A 85 21.87 -10.50 16.41
CA HIS A 85 22.18 -11.92 16.53
C HIS A 85 21.37 -12.73 15.51
N PHE A 86 20.06 -12.48 15.43
CA PHE A 86 19.16 -13.18 14.51
C PHE A 86 19.58 -13.04 13.05
N LEU A 87 19.86 -11.81 12.60
CA LEU A 87 20.28 -11.55 11.21
C LEU A 87 21.64 -12.18 10.88
N ARG A 88 22.60 -12.09 11.80
CA ARG A 88 23.97 -12.58 11.58
C ARG A 88 24.03 -14.11 11.52
N PHE A 89 23.41 -14.79 12.47
CA PHE A 89 23.60 -16.24 12.66
C PHE A 89 22.66 -17.11 11.84
N PHE A 90 21.56 -16.56 11.32
CA PHE A 90 20.58 -17.33 10.56
C PHE A 90 20.40 -16.85 9.12
N PHE A 91 20.76 -15.61 8.78
CA PHE A 91 20.45 -15.02 7.48
C PHE A 91 21.65 -14.38 6.79
N GLY A 92 22.88 -14.63 7.27
CA GLY A 92 24.10 -14.25 6.58
C GLY A 92 24.36 -12.75 6.45
N PHE A 93 23.68 -11.90 7.23
CA PHE A 93 23.96 -10.46 7.24
C PHE A 93 25.20 -10.13 8.08
N SER A 94 25.95 -9.11 7.63
CA SER A 94 27.11 -8.58 8.34
C SER A 94 26.68 -7.74 9.53
N ASP A 95 27.20 -8.07 10.70
CA ASP A 95 26.93 -7.36 11.95
C ASP A 95 27.62 -5.99 12.04
N LYS A 96 28.69 -5.79 11.27
CA LYS A 96 29.37 -4.51 11.11
C LYS A 96 28.62 -3.57 10.16
N SER A 97 27.70 -4.10 9.37
CA SER A 97 26.93 -3.33 8.38
C SER A 97 25.63 -2.76 8.93
N LEU A 98 25.12 -3.31 10.04
CA LEU A 98 23.88 -2.86 10.69
C LEU A 98 24.16 -1.80 11.76
N GLU A 99 23.70 -0.59 11.50
CA GLU A 99 23.78 0.56 12.40
C GLU A 99 22.38 0.89 12.96
N LEU A 100 22.25 0.94 14.30
CA LEU A 100 21.06 1.48 14.95
C LEU A 100 21.18 3.00 15.03
N ILE A 101 20.31 3.72 14.33
CA ILE A 101 20.30 5.19 14.30
C ILE A 101 19.54 5.74 15.50
N ILE A 102 18.31 5.26 15.69
CA ILE A 102 17.42 5.73 16.76
C ILE A 102 16.69 4.52 17.34
N LYS A 103 16.54 4.49 18.67
CA LYS A 103 15.52 3.70 19.36
C LYS A 103 14.70 4.62 20.24
N GLU A 104 13.39 4.54 20.12
CA GLU A 104 12.48 5.51 20.73
C GLU A 104 11.24 4.84 21.29
N LYS A 105 11.01 5.03 22.60
CA LYS A 105 9.80 4.57 23.26
C LYS A 105 8.74 5.67 23.13
N ILE A 106 7.84 5.51 22.17
CA ILE A 106 6.70 6.42 21.95
C ILE A 106 5.74 6.33 23.14
N SER A 107 5.40 5.11 23.57
CA SER A 107 4.55 4.90 24.75
C SER A 107 4.81 3.54 25.40
N ASP A 108 4.01 3.19 26.41
CA ASP A 108 4.03 1.85 27.01
C ASP A 108 3.57 0.76 26.05
N LYS A 109 2.94 1.14 24.92
CA LYS A 109 2.39 0.23 23.92
C LYS A 109 3.15 0.25 22.59
N ILE A 110 4.07 1.19 22.36
CA ILE A 110 4.77 1.35 21.09
C ILE A 110 6.24 1.73 21.31
N ILE A 111 7.14 1.04 20.61
CA ILE A 111 8.56 1.39 20.51
C ILE A 111 9.04 1.21 19.07
N THR A 112 9.90 2.12 18.61
CA THR A 112 10.45 2.12 17.25
C THR A 112 11.96 2.01 17.26
N PHE A 113 12.50 1.34 16.25
CA PHE A 113 13.92 1.20 15.97
C PHE A 113 14.19 1.56 14.51
N GLU A 114 15.11 2.50 14.30
CA GLU A 114 15.51 2.98 12.98
C GLU A 114 16.93 2.49 12.68
N TYR A 115 17.10 1.84 11.54
CA TYR A 115 18.35 1.19 11.16
C TYR A 115 18.86 1.70 9.82
N LYS A 116 20.19 1.73 9.68
CA LYS A 116 20.87 1.72 8.38
C LYS A 116 21.63 0.41 8.20
N TYR A 117 21.54 -0.18 7.01
CA TYR A 117 22.34 -1.32 6.61
C TYR A 117 23.11 -0.98 5.34
N SER A 118 24.44 -1.07 5.38
CA SER A 118 25.28 -0.90 4.19
C SER A 118 25.48 -2.25 3.51
N LEU A 119 24.90 -2.42 2.31
CA LEU A 119 25.15 -3.61 1.51
C LEU A 119 26.62 -3.64 1.06
N THR A 120 27.22 -4.82 1.05
CA THR A 120 28.48 -5.07 0.36
C THR A 120 28.20 -5.34 -1.12
N GLU A 121 29.15 -5.04 -2.00
CA GLU A 121 29.05 -5.30 -3.45
C GLU A 121 28.53 -6.72 -3.76
N LYS A 122 29.07 -7.75 -3.09
CA LYS A 122 28.59 -9.14 -3.24
C LYS A 122 27.12 -9.34 -2.84
N GLU A 123 26.66 -8.68 -1.76
CA GLU A 123 25.25 -8.78 -1.37
C GLU A 123 24.36 -8.08 -2.40
N GLU A 124 24.80 -6.93 -2.93
CA GLU A 124 24.10 -6.24 -4.02
C GLU A 124 23.98 -7.14 -5.25
N ASP A 125 25.07 -7.77 -5.70
CA ASP A 125 25.07 -8.68 -6.84
C ASP A 125 24.09 -9.85 -6.65
N PHE A 126 24.05 -10.43 -5.44
CA PHE A 126 23.12 -11.52 -5.13
C PHE A 126 21.66 -11.06 -5.14
N PHE A 127 21.35 -9.94 -4.50
CA PHE A 127 19.99 -9.40 -4.51
C PHE A 127 19.56 -8.97 -5.92
N GLU A 128 20.46 -8.38 -6.72
CA GLU A 128 20.19 -7.92 -8.08
C GLU A 128 19.94 -9.10 -9.03
N SER A 129 20.83 -10.10 -9.02
CA SER A 129 20.68 -11.31 -9.84
C SER A 129 19.40 -12.10 -9.55
N VAL A 130 18.99 -12.16 -8.29
CA VAL A 130 17.72 -12.80 -7.92
C VAL A 130 16.54 -11.90 -8.26
N SER A 131 16.61 -10.59 -8.00
CA SER A 131 15.52 -9.66 -8.28
C SER A 131 15.07 -9.69 -9.75
N HIS A 132 15.98 -9.78 -10.72
CA HIS A 132 15.65 -9.87 -12.13
C HIS A 132 14.84 -11.12 -12.51
N LYS A 133 14.92 -12.19 -11.73
CA LYS A 133 14.10 -13.39 -11.95
C LYS A 133 12.70 -13.25 -11.34
N PHE A 134 12.57 -12.41 -10.32
CA PHE A 134 11.30 -12.03 -9.72
C PHE A 134 10.61 -10.86 -10.43
N GLU A 135 11.34 -10.14 -11.31
CA GLU A 135 10.80 -9.11 -12.20
C GLU A 135 9.77 -9.74 -13.15
N GLY A 136 8.51 -9.69 -12.73
CA GLY A 136 7.40 -10.31 -13.45
C GLY A 136 6.58 -11.29 -12.62
N GLU A 137 6.91 -11.56 -11.36
CA GLU A 137 6.11 -12.47 -10.50
C GLU A 137 5.48 -11.78 -9.30
N LEU A 138 6.25 -11.05 -8.48
CA LEU A 138 5.71 -10.37 -7.28
C LEU A 138 6.36 -9.02 -6.96
N PHE A 139 7.65 -8.86 -7.28
CA PHE A 139 8.42 -7.67 -6.93
C PHE A 139 8.92 -6.98 -8.20
N TYR A 140 8.83 -5.65 -8.24
CA TYR A 140 9.38 -4.88 -9.36
C TYR A 140 10.69 -4.24 -8.95
N GLY A 141 11.78 -4.70 -9.57
CA GLY A 141 13.13 -4.20 -9.34
C GLY A 141 13.72 -4.58 -7.98
N PHE A 142 14.95 -4.13 -7.79
CA PHE A 142 15.78 -4.39 -6.62
C PHE A 142 15.10 -3.99 -5.30
N THR A 143 14.53 -2.77 -5.23
CA THR A 143 13.98 -2.22 -3.98
C THR A 143 12.80 -3.03 -3.47
N SER A 144 11.91 -3.44 -4.38
CA SER A 144 10.75 -4.27 -4.03
C SER A 144 11.14 -5.64 -3.50
N PHE A 145 12.16 -6.26 -4.11
CA PHE A 145 12.58 -7.58 -3.70
C PHE A 145 13.19 -7.56 -2.29
N ILE A 146 14.15 -6.67 -2.04
CA ILE A 146 14.85 -6.61 -0.75
C ILE A 146 13.94 -6.10 0.38
N SER A 147 13.00 -5.20 0.10
CA SER A 147 12.01 -4.74 1.09
C SER A 147 11.07 -5.89 1.49
N GLY A 148 10.62 -6.68 0.51
CA GLY A 148 9.84 -7.90 0.74
C GLY A 148 10.61 -8.94 1.55
N TYR A 149 11.87 -9.21 1.19
CA TYR A 149 12.74 -10.12 1.92
C TYR A 149 12.89 -9.71 3.40
N LEU A 150 13.22 -8.43 3.65
CA LEU A 150 13.39 -7.90 5.00
C LEU A 150 12.08 -7.93 5.80
N TYR A 151 10.94 -7.63 5.15
CA TYR A 151 9.62 -7.72 5.78
C TYR A 151 9.35 -9.13 6.31
N PHE A 152 9.59 -10.16 5.50
CA PHE A 152 9.38 -11.54 5.92
C PHE A 152 10.31 -11.96 7.06
N LEU A 153 11.58 -11.52 7.04
CA LEU A 153 12.53 -11.76 8.12
C LEU A 153 12.07 -11.15 9.45
N ILE A 154 11.66 -9.88 9.43
CA ILE A 154 11.18 -9.19 10.63
C ILE A 154 9.90 -9.83 11.15
N ARG A 155 8.99 -10.22 10.26
CA ARG A 155 7.76 -10.91 10.64
C ARG A 155 8.05 -12.26 11.30
N LEU A 156 8.98 -13.04 10.75
CA LEU A 156 9.42 -14.29 11.38
C LEU A 156 10.00 -14.01 12.77
N PHE A 157 10.91 -13.05 12.88
CA PHE A 157 11.51 -12.67 14.15
C PHE A 157 10.44 -12.29 15.20
N GLY A 158 9.46 -11.48 14.81
CA GLY A 158 8.33 -11.11 15.66
C GLY A 158 7.50 -12.29 16.13
N PHE A 159 7.21 -13.24 15.23
CA PHE A 159 6.50 -14.47 15.58
C PHE A 159 7.26 -15.31 16.61
N LEU A 160 8.58 -15.42 16.46
CA LEU A 160 9.43 -16.15 17.41
C LEU A 160 9.42 -15.48 18.78
N ILE A 161 9.67 -14.17 18.83
CA ILE A 161 9.66 -13.38 20.06
C ILE A 161 8.31 -13.55 20.77
N ARG A 162 7.19 -13.35 20.07
CA ARG A 162 5.83 -13.51 20.61
C ARG A 162 5.61 -14.89 21.24
N LYS A 163 6.11 -15.96 20.61
CA LYS A 163 6.03 -17.33 21.15
C LYS A 163 6.89 -17.53 22.38
N ILE A 164 8.10 -16.96 22.43
CA ILE A 164 9.04 -17.12 23.55
C ILE A 164 8.54 -16.38 24.79
N ILE A 165 8.15 -15.11 24.65
CA ILE A 165 7.78 -14.25 25.79
C ILE A 165 6.30 -14.35 26.17
N GLN A 166 5.48 -14.99 25.32
CA GLN A 166 4.03 -15.18 25.51
C GLN A 166 3.25 -13.86 25.69
N LYS A 167 3.65 -12.81 24.97
CA LYS A 167 2.96 -11.51 24.94
C LYS A 167 2.35 -11.24 23.57
N LYS A 168 1.15 -10.64 23.56
CA LYS A 168 0.41 -10.24 22.36
C LYS A 168 1.00 -8.96 21.77
N ILE A 169 2.10 -9.11 21.06
CA ILE A 169 2.80 -8.01 20.38
C ILE A 169 2.99 -8.33 18.90
N PHE A 170 3.17 -7.29 18.10
CA PHE A 170 3.68 -7.36 16.75
C PHE A 170 5.06 -6.73 16.67
N VAL A 171 5.93 -7.32 15.85
CA VAL A 171 7.19 -6.72 15.38
C VAL A 171 7.05 -6.61 13.87
N LEU A 172 7.02 -5.38 13.35
CA LEU A 172 6.71 -5.12 11.94
C LEU A 172 7.76 -4.21 11.32
N LEU A 173 8.04 -4.44 10.03
CA LEU A 173 8.72 -3.47 9.17
C LEU A 173 7.68 -2.41 8.76
N GLU A 174 7.93 -1.15 9.09
CA GLU A 174 6.97 -0.05 8.88
C GLU A 174 7.49 1.04 7.93
N GLY A 175 8.72 0.92 7.45
CA GLY A 175 9.28 1.83 6.45
C GLY A 175 10.60 1.32 5.93
N PHE A 176 10.83 1.50 4.63
CA PHE A 176 12.01 1.03 3.93
C PHE A 176 12.35 1.96 2.76
N ASN A 177 13.58 2.45 2.73
CA ASN A 177 14.11 3.30 1.68
C ASN A 177 15.53 2.84 1.32
N ILE A 178 15.93 3.00 0.07
CA ILE A 178 17.28 2.72 -0.40
C ILE A 178 17.89 4.00 -0.95
N LYS A 179 19.06 4.36 -0.40
CA LYS A 179 19.87 5.47 -0.90
C LYS A 179 21.20 4.95 -1.40
N ARG A 180 21.64 5.46 -2.55
CA ARG A 180 23.00 5.22 -3.05
C ARG A 180 23.91 6.31 -2.48
N ILE A 181 24.88 5.93 -1.65
CA ILE A 181 25.84 6.85 -1.03
C ILE A 181 27.22 6.20 -1.14
N ASP A 182 28.16 6.88 -1.80
CA ASP A 182 29.55 6.44 -1.96
C ASP A 182 29.65 5.01 -2.54
N GLU A 183 29.13 4.85 -3.76
CA GLU A 183 29.09 3.61 -4.57
C GLU A 183 28.18 2.48 -4.04
N ASN A 184 28.03 2.32 -2.72
CA ASN A 184 27.19 1.28 -2.10
C ASN A 184 25.72 1.72 -1.88
N LYS A 185 24.79 0.77 -1.96
CA LYS A 185 23.38 0.91 -1.59
C LYS A 185 23.23 0.77 -0.07
N LYS A 186 22.71 1.81 0.57
CA LYS A 186 22.35 1.82 1.99
C LYS A 186 20.85 1.65 2.15
N LEU A 187 20.47 0.61 2.89
CA LEU A 187 19.08 0.36 3.28
C LEU A 187 18.78 1.16 4.53
N HIS A 188 17.72 1.93 4.54
CA HIS A 188 17.24 2.70 5.68
C HIS A 188 15.84 2.24 6.03
N PHE A 189 15.65 1.70 7.23
CA PHE A 189 14.37 1.06 7.57
C PHE A 189 13.95 1.22 9.03
N MET A 190 12.66 1.08 9.27
CA MET A 190 12.02 1.19 10.58
C MET A 190 11.39 -0.13 11.01
N VAL A 191 11.73 -0.58 12.21
CA VAL A 191 11.03 -1.65 12.89
C VAL A 191 10.21 -1.08 14.03
N ILE A 192 8.92 -1.42 14.10
CA ILE A 192 8.05 -1.10 15.23
C ILE A 192 7.78 -2.35 16.07
N ILE A 193 7.64 -2.17 17.37
CA ILE A 193 7.07 -3.17 18.26
C ILE A 193 5.88 -2.55 18.97
N LYS A 194 4.70 -3.14 18.77
CA LYS A 194 3.43 -2.63 19.29
C LYS A 194 2.53 -3.74 19.82
N ASP A 195 1.51 -3.39 20.61
CA ASP A 195 0.45 -4.33 20.97
C ASP A 195 -0.24 -4.86 19.70
N SER A 196 -0.62 -6.14 19.70
CA SER A 196 -1.17 -6.77 18.50
C SER A 196 -2.65 -6.48 18.22
N LYS A 197 -3.36 -5.79 19.12
CA LYS A 197 -4.78 -5.42 18.97
C LYS A 197 -5.66 -6.62 18.55
N ASP A 198 -5.31 -7.83 18.98
CA ASP A 198 -5.91 -9.09 18.49
C ASP A 198 -7.44 -9.08 18.61
N GLU A 199 -7.96 -8.48 19.69
CA GLU A 199 -9.39 -8.43 19.98
C GLU A 199 -10.16 -7.47 19.08
N ILE A 200 -9.56 -6.32 18.74
CA ILE A 200 -10.12 -5.36 17.78
C ILE A 200 -10.24 -6.03 16.42
N PHE A 201 -9.14 -6.59 15.89
CA PHE A 201 -9.16 -7.23 14.56
C PHE A 201 -10.06 -8.46 14.50
N LYS A 202 -10.15 -9.24 15.58
CA LYS A 202 -11.08 -10.38 15.66
C LYS A 202 -12.54 -9.91 15.59
N SER A 203 -12.89 -8.86 16.33
CA SER A 203 -14.26 -8.32 16.36
C SER A 203 -14.61 -7.63 15.04
N TYR A 204 -13.65 -6.91 14.45
CA TYR A 204 -13.75 -6.31 13.13
C TYR A 204 -13.96 -7.36 12.04
N TYR A 205 -13.19 -8.45 12.05
CA TYR A 205 -13.38 -9.58 11.13
C TYR A 205 -14.78 -10.20 11.25
N LYS A 206 -15.29 -10.39 12.47
CA LYS A 206 -16.66 -10.88 12.67
C LYS A 206 -17.72 -9.93 12.11
N MET A 207 -17.54 -8.62 12.26
CA MET A 207 -18.42 -7.62 11.65
C MET A 207 -18.41 -7.72 10.12
N ILE A 208 -17.22 -7.85 9.51
CA ILE A 208 -17.09 -8.03 8.05
C ILE A 208 -17.84 -9.29 7.59
N LEU A 209 -17.62 -10.41 8.28
CA LEU A 209 -18.30 -11.66 7.96
C LEU A 209 -19.81 -11.56 8.11
N TYR A 210 -20.30 -10.84 9.14
CA TYR A 210 -21.74 -10.64 9.34
C TYR A 210 -22.38 -10.04 8.09
N TYR A 211 -21.83 -8.95 7.55
CA TYR A 211 -22.39 -8.31 6.36
C TYR A 211 -22.17 -9.15 5.09
N PHE A 212 -20.97 -9.71 4.92
CA PHE A 212 -20.64 -10.49 3.73
C PHE A 212 -21.47 -11.76 3.58
N LEU A 213 -21.72 -12.47 4.68
CA LEU A 213 -22.37 -13.78 4.66
C LEU A 213 -23.90 -13.73 4.64
N ARG A 214 -24.51 -12.56 4.87
CA ARG A 214 -25.98 -12.38 4.87
C ARG A 214 -26.65 -12.75 3.55
N ARG A 215 -25.89 -12.80 2.45
CA ARG A 215 -26.37 -13.23 1.12
C ARG A 215 -26.51 -14.74 0.93
N TYR A 216 -26.15 -15.55 1.93
CA TYR A 216 -26.19 -17.02 1.85
C TYR A 216 -27.24 -17.59 2.80
N ASP A 217 -28.38 -18.00 2.25
CA ASP A 217 -29.53 -18.51 3.02
C ASP A 217 -29.26 -19.83 3.76
N SER A 218 -28.24 -20.59 3.37
CA SER A 218 -27.90 -21.87 3.99
C SER A 218 -27.13 -21.74 5.32
N ILE A 219 -26.77 -20.52 5.72
CA ILE A 219 -26.08 -20.27 6.99
C ILE A 219 -27.13 -20.11 8.09
N PRO A 220 -27.07 -20.90 9.18
CA PRO A 220 -28.06 -20.85 10.25
C PRO A 220 -27.98 -19.53 11.03
N GLU A 221 -29.13 -19.07 11.54
CA GLU A 221 -29.23 -17.84 12.32
C GLU A 221 -28.33 -17.86 13.57
N GLU A 222 -28.12 -19.03 14.18
CA GLU A 222 -27.18 -19.21 15.30
C GLU A 222 -25.76 -18.73 14.97
N TYR A 223 -25.28 -19.00 13.75
CA TYR A 223 -23.97 -18.52 13.30
C TYR A 223 -23.98 -17.00 13.11
N PHE A 224 -25.06 -16.43 12.57
CA PHE A 224 -25.22 -14.97 12.49
C PHE A 224 -25.26 -14.31 13.86
N GLN A 225 -25.86 -14.95 14.88
CA GLN A 225 -25.85 -14.45 16.26
C GLN A 225 -24.42 -14.43 16.84
N GLU A 226 -23.54 -15.39 16.51
CA GLU A 226 -22.13 -15.34 16.93
C GLU A 226 -21.33 -14.21 16.27
N LEU A 227 -21.61 -13.94 15.00
CA LEU A 227 -21.02 -12.82 14.26
C LEU A 227 -21.53 -11.48 14.79
N LEU A 228 -22.83 -11.40 15.08
CA LEU A 228 -23.49 -10.24 15.69
C LEU A 228 -22.88 -9.88 17.03
N LYS A 229 -22.67 -10.87 17.92
CA LYS A 229 -21.96 -10.68 19.19
C LYS A 229 -20.56 -10.11 18.99
N GLY A 230 -19.86 -10.53 17.92
CA GLY A 230 -18.55 -9.97 17.56
C GLY A 230 -18.62 -8.51 17.12
N ARG A 231 -19.61 -8.17 16.29
CA ARG A 231 -19.86 -6.80 15.88
C ARG A 231 -20.20 -5.90 17.07
N ASP A 232 -21.07 -6.36 17.95
CA ASP A 232 -21.50 -5.58 19.11
C ASP A 232 -20.34 -5.41 20.12
N ALA A 233 -19.48 -6.43 20.26
CA ALA A 233 -18.23 -6.31 21.01
C ALA A 233 -17.28 -5.24 20.43
N LEU A 234 -17.19 -5.11 19.10
CA LEU A 234 -16.38 -4.06 18.48
C LEU A 234 -16.88 -2.66 18.86
N TYR A 235 -18.21 -2.44 18.82
CA TYR A 235 -18.79 -1.16 19.26
C TYR A 235 -18.52 -0.89 20.73
N GLN A 236 -18.58 -1.92 21.59
CA GLN A 236 -18.27 -1.76 23.00
C GLN A 236 -16.80 -1.37 23.20
N ILE A 237 -15.86 -2.06 22.53
CA ILE A 237 -14.43 -1.71 22.57
C ILE A 237 -14.22 -0.26 22.11
N ALA A 238 -14.91 0.16 21.05
CA ALA A 238 -14.81 1.51 20.55
C ALA A 238 -15.27 2.55 21.59
N LEU A 239 -16.37 2.28 22.29
CA LEU A 239 -16.89 3.13 23.37
C LEU A 239 -15.93 3.17 24.57
N ASP A 240 -15.38 2.02 24.96
CA ASP A 240 -14.45 1.91 26.09
C ASP A 240 -13.12 2.64 25.82
N GLU A 241 -12.66 2.62 24.56
CA GLU A 241 -11.37 3.22 24.18
C GLU A 241 -11.48 4.71 23.86
N TYR A 242 -12.67 5.22 23.54
CA TYR A 242 -12.92 6.61 23.14
C TYR A 242 -12.41 7.66 24.16
N PRO A 243 -12.61 7.52 25.49
CA PRO A 243 -12.11 8.50 26.46
C PRO A 243 -10.59 8.69 26.42
N SER A 244 -9.85 7.66 26.01
CA SER A 244 -8.38 7.68 25.89
C SER A 244 -7.87 8.03 24.48
N ALA A 245 -8.78 8.25 23.52
CA ALA A 245 -8.42 8.42 22.11
C ALA A 245 -7.55 9.65 21.87
N LYS A 246 -7.79 10.74 22.61
CA LYS A 246 -7.01 11.98 22.45
C LYS A 246 -5.52 11.80 22.75
N GLU A 247 -5.20 11.05 23.80
CA GLU A 247 -3.80 10.73 24.15
C GLU A 247 -3.15 9.85 23.07
N LYS A 248 -3.87 8.80 22.64
CA LYS A 248 -3.38 7.87 21.61
C LYS A 248 -3.23 8.53 20.23
N LEU A 249 -4.01 9.57 19.95
CA LEU A 249 -3.93 10.28 18.68
C LEU A 249 -2.55 10.91 18.47
N VAL A 250 -1.90 11.37 19.55
CA VAL A 250 -0.52 11.89 19.50
C VAL A 250 0.45 10.79 19.06
N ASP A 251 0.36 9.61 19.68
CA ASP A 251 1.17 8.43 19.30
C ASP A 251 0.97 8.05 17.82
N LEU A 252 -0.28 8.06 17.35
CA LEU A 252 -0.62 7.71 15.98
C LEU A 252 -0.03 8.69 14.96
N LEU A 253 -0.19 9.99 15.19
CA LEU A 253 0.31 11.03 14.29
C LEU A 253 1.83 11.10 14.31
N TYR A 254 2.46 10.85 15.46
CA TYR A 254 3.91 10.72 15.56
C TYR A 254 4.43 9.50 14.79
N TYR A 255 3.70 8.37 14.83
CA TYR A 255 3.99 7.20 14.00
C TYR A 255 3.97 7.55 12.50
N PHE A 256 2.93 8.27 12.03
CA PHE A 256 2.87 8.70 10.62
C PHE A 256 3.99 9.66 10.26
N TYR A 257 4.30 10.63 11.13
CA TYR A 257 5.42 11.55 10.93
C TYR A 257 6.74 10.78 10.73
N LYS A 258 7.06 9.83 11.62
CA LYS A 258 8.26 9.00 11.50
C LYS A 258 8.27 8.18 10.21
N LYS A 259 7.14 7.57 9.88
CA LYS A 259 7.00 6.73 8.68
C LYS A 259 7.18 7.53 7.39
N CYS A 260 6.51 8.67 7.27
CA CYS A 260 6.66 9.57 6.13
C CYS A 260 8.10 10.05 5.96
N ASN A 261 8.80 10.39 7.06
CA ASN A 261 10.19 10.85 6.98
C ASN A 261 11.16 9.74 6.54
N ILE A 262 10.94 8.49 6.96
CA ILE A 262 11.80 7.37 6.55
C ILE A 262 11.58 7.02 5.07
N LEU A 263 10.33 7.07 4.62
CA LEU A 263 9.97 6.84 3.23
C LEU A 263 10.25 8.02 2.31
N GLU A 264 10.44 9.22 2.88
CA GLU A 264 10.46 10.50 2.17
C GLU A 264 9.23 10.67 1.26
N SER A 265 8.07 10.28 1.81
CA SER A 265 6.82 10.14 1.06
C SER A 265 5.58 10.42 1.93
N PHE A 266 4.58 11.08 1.34
CA PHE A 266 3.26 11.27 1.96
C PHE A 266 2.33 10.06 1.78
N SER A 267 2.73 9.04 1.03
CA SER A 267 1.91 7.84 0.78
C SER A 267 1.25 7.24 2.02
N PRO A 268 1.89 7.15 3.21
CA PRO A 268 1.26 6.57 4.39
C PRO A 268 0.08 7.38 4.94
N LEU A 269 0.02 8.67 4.61
CA LEU A 269 -0.99 9.60 5.11
C LEU A 269 -2.13 9.81 4.14
N LEU A 270 -2.04 9.44 2.86
CA LEU A 270 -3.03 9.84 1.85
C LEU A 270 -4.45 9.35 2.20
N ASP A 271 -4.64 8.05 2.40
CA ASP A 271 -5.98 7.53 2.74
C ASP A 271 -6.43 7.96 4.15
N PHE A 272 -5.51 8.13 5.10
CA PHE A 272 -5.84 8.69 6.43
C PHE A 272 -6.32 10.14 6.32
N PHE A 273 -5.66 10.93 5.48
CA PHE A 273 -6.00 12.32 5.21
C PHE A 273 -7.38 12.41 4.57
N ASN A 274 -7.66 11.60 3.55
CA ASN A 274 -8.97 11.55 2.91
C ASN A 274 -10.07 11.04 3.87
N PHE A 275 -9.77 10.04 4.70
CA PHE A 275 -10.68 9.55 5.74
C PHE A 275 -11.11 10.69 6.65
N VAL A 276 -10.16 11.44 7.21
CA VAL A 276 -10.44 12.60 8.07
C VAL A 276 -11.16 13.70 7.28
N GLY A 277 -10.60 14.12 6.13
CA GLY A 277 -11.07 15.24 5.32
C GLY A 277 -12.51 15.11 4.88
N SER A 278 -12.89 13.96 4.30
CA SER A 278 -14.27 13.68 3.87
C SER A 278 -15.29 13.72 5.00
N ARG A 279 -14.86 13.39 6.23
CA ARG A 279 -15.75 13.42 7.41
C ARG A 279 -15.83 14.80 8.04
N VAL A 280 -14.84 15.68 7.81
CA VAL A 280 -15.00 17.11 8.07
C VAL A 280 -16.03 17.71 7.09
N GLU A 281 -16.06 17.26 5.84
CA GLU A 281 -17.07 17.71 4.85
C GLU A 281 -18.50 17.28 5.22
N ASP A 282 -18.65 16.11 5.85
CA ASP A 282 -19.92 15.66 6.43
C ASP A 282 -20.31 16.39 7.75
N SER A 283 -19.45 17.31 8.21
CA SER A 283 -19.65 18.08 9.43
C SER A 283 -20.24 19.48 9.18
N THR A 284 -20.64 20.16 10.25
CA THR A 284 -21.10 21.56 10.21
C THR A 284 -19.95 22.56 10.12
N PHE A 285 -18.69 22.10 10.02
CA PHE A 285 -17.50 22.93 10.02
C PHE A 285 -16.80 22.94 8.66
N SER A 286 -16.06 24.02 8.41
CA SER A 286 -15.16 24.17 7.26
C SER A 286 -13.73 23.77 7.63
N LYS A 287 -13.10 22.91 6.81
CA LYS A 287 -11.68 22.50 6.96
C LYS A 287 -10.77 23.73 7.09
N VAL A 288 -10.90 24.66 6.15
CA VAL A 288 -10.04 25.86 6.07
C VAL A 288 -10.23 26.77 7.28
N ASP A 289 -11.47 26.93 7.75
CA ASP A 289 -11.74 27.81 8.89
C ASP A 289 -11.16 27.24 10.17
N ILE A 290 -11.35 25.93 10.43
CA ILE A 290 -10.71 25.25 11.57
C ILE A 290 -9.19 25.45 11.52
N ILE A 291 -8.56 25.21 10.37
CA ILE A 291 -7.10 25.35 10.22
C ILE A 291 -6.65 26.78 10.52
N LYS A 292 -7.36 27.79 9.99
CA LYS A 292 -7.02 29.20 10.23
C LYS A 292 -7.19 29.58 11.69
N THR A 293 -8.30 29.20 12.33
CA THR A 293 -8.64 29.67 13.68
C THR A 293 -7.98 28.87 14.79
N GLU A 294 -7.72 27.58 14.60
CA GLU A 294 -7.25 26.67 15.66
C GLU A 294 -5.79 26.22 15.48
N PHE A 295 -5.25 26.30 14.26
CA PHE A 295 -3.85 25.94 14.00
C PHE A 295 -2.98 27.15 13.64
N LEU A 296 -3.28 27.85 12.55
CA LEU A 296 -2.42 28.92 12.04
C LEU A 296 -2.41 30.17 12.94
N SER A 297 -3.50 30.46 13.64
CA SER A 297 -3.58 31.53 14.64
C SER A 297 -2.53 31.38 15.75
N ASN A 298 -2.18 30.13 16.09
CA ASN A 298 -1.26 29.77 17.17
C ASN A 298 0.21 29.69 16.72
N LEU A 299 0.50 29.88 15.43
CA LEU A 299 1.86 29.88 14.91
C LEU A 299 2.44 31.29 14.85
N ASP A 300 3.66 31.45 15.33
CA ASP A 300 4.44 32.69 15.20
C ASP A 300 5.14 32.76 13.84
N TYR A 301 4.35 32.65 12.77
CA TYR A 301 4.78 32.78 11.38
C TYR A 301 4.16 34.02 10.75
N VAL A 302 4.89 34.62 9.81
CA VAL A 302 4.34 35.68 8.95
C VAL A 302 3.20 35.12 8.08
N VAL A 303 2.33 36.03 7.62
CA VAL A 303 1.10 35.67 6.90
C VAL A 303 1.39 34.88 5.64
N GLU A 304 2.45 35.22 4.90
CA GLU A 304 2.87 34.56 3.67
C GLU A 304 3.20 33.08 3.93
N LYS A 305 3.94 32.80 5.01
CA LYS A 305 4.31 31.43 5.38
C LYS A 305 3.11 30.61 5.85
N LYS A 306 2.17 31.23 6.58
CA LYS A 306 0.89 30.60 6.94
C LYS A 306 0.07 30.25 5.69
N ASN A 307 0.04 31.14 4.70
CA ASN A 307 -0.63 30.89 3.42
C ASN A 307 0.02 29.74 2.64
N SER A 308 1.35 29.62 2.64
CA SER A 308 2.04 28.48 2.02
C SER A 308 1.68 27.14 2.69
N ILE A 309 1.50 27.10 4.03
CA ILE A 309 1.01 25.90 4.72
C ILE A 309 -0.38 25.50 4.21
N LEU A 310 -1.29 26.47 4.03
CA LEU A 310 -2.61 26.19 3.45
C LEU A 310 -2.52 25.65 2.03
N LYS A 311 -1.63 26.18 1.19
CA LYS A 311 -1.43 25.66 -0.16
C LYS A 311 -0.94 24.20 -0.15
N PHE A 312 -0.02 23.85 0.74
CA PHE A 312 0.42 22.45 0.89
C PHE A 312 -0.71 21.55 1.37
N PHE A 313 -1.52 22.02 2.32
CA PHE A 313 -2.71 21.30 2.77
C PHE A 313 -3.70 21.06 1.62
N ASP A 314 -4.07 22.11 0.88
CA ASP A 314 -5.01 22.03 -0.24
C ASP A 314 -4.50 21.12 -1.37
N PHE A 315 -3.19 21.15 -1.64
CA PHE A 315 -2.55 20.24 -2.57
C PHE A 315 -2.74 18.79 -2.12
N LEU A 316 -2.38 18.48 -0.87
CA LEU A 316 -2.48 17.12 -0.33
C LEU A 316 -3.93 16.65 -0.21
N ASP A 317 -4.87 17.53 0.16
CA ASP A 317 -6.30 17.22 0.23
C ASP A 317 -6.80 16.72 -1.13
N LYS A 318 -6.60 17.52 -2.19
CA LYS A 318 -7.00 17.15 -3.55
C LYS A 318 -6.36 15.85 -4.04
N LYS A 319 -5.05 15.70 -3.82
CA LYS A 319 -4.33 14.51 -4.28
C LYS A 319 -4.68 13.27 -3.46
N SER A 320 -4.99 13.42 -2.17
CA SER A 320 -5.46 12.34 -1.31
C SER A 320 -6.83 11.83 -1.75
N THR A 321 -7.79 12.72 -2.04
CA THR A 321 -9.10 12.34 -2.57
C THR A 321 -8.99 11.61 -3.90
N LEU A 322 -8.14 12.08 -4.82
CA LEU A 322 -7.91 11.40 -6.10
C LEU A 322 -7.31 10.00 -5.88
N TYR A 323 -6.28 9.90 -5.03
CA TYR A 323 -5.64 8.62 -4.71
C TYR A 323 -6.62 7.64 -4.07
N SER A 324 -7.37 8.07 -3.06
CA SER A 324 -8.38 7.26 -2.38
C SER A 324 -9.49 6.81 -3.31
N THR A 325 -9.89 7.64 -4.29
CA THR A 325 -10.88 7.26 -5.30
C THR A 325 -10.39 6.06 -6.13
N PHE A 326 -9.13 6.06 -6.56
CA PHE A 326 -8.56 4.91 -7.25
C PHE A 326 -8.41 3.71 -6.31
N GLN A 327 -7.91 3.92 -5.09
CA GLN A 327 -7.63 2.83 -4.17
C GLN A 327 -8.90 2.14 -3.66
N ALA A 328 -10.00 2.86 -3.45
CA ALA A 328 -11.30 2.28 -3.10
C ALA A 328 -11.84 1.30 -4.17
N ASN A 329 -11.38 1.42 -5.42
CA ASN A 329 -11.77 0.55 -6.53
C ASN A 329 -10.80 -0.63 -6.75
N ASN A 330 -9.74 -0.75 -5.96
CA ASN A 330 -8.75 -1.81 -6.08
C ASN A 330 -9.22 -3.13 -5.42
N LEU A 331 -10.37 -3.65 -5.86
CA LEU A 331 -11.04 -4.84 -5.29
C LEU A 331 -10.58 -6.15 -5.96
N PRO A 332 -10.74 -7.33 -5.32
CA PRO A 332 -10.03 -8.55 -5.75
C PRO A 332 -10.48 -9.18 -7.08
N SER A 333 -11.70 -8.93 -7.54
CA SER A 333 -12.20 -9.59 -8.75
C SER A 333 -11.52 -9.04 -10.02
N PRO A 334 -11.24 -9.86 -11.05
CA PRO A 334 -10.71 -9.37 -12.33
C PRO A 334 -11.58 -8.28 -12.97
N LYS A 335 -12.90 -8.35 -12.77
CA LYS A 335 -13.84 -7.33 -13.23
C LYS A 335 -13.66 -5.99 -12.50
N SER A 336 -13.46 -6.03 -11.18
CA SER A 336 -13.15 -4.81 -10.42
C SER A 336 -11.80 -4.22 -10.82
N GLN A 337 -10.80 -5.06 -11.06
CA GLN A 337 -9.49 -4.62 -11.55
C GLN A 337 -9.58 -3.99 -12.93
N LEU A 338 -10.42 -4.53 -13.82
CA LEU A 338 -10.75 -3.92 -15.11
C LEU A 338 -11.43 -2.55 -14.95
N ASN A 339 -12.39 -2.44 -14.03
CA ASN A 339 -13.06 -1.18 -13.75
C ASN A 339 -12.10 -0.11 -13.22
N LEU A 340 -11.18 -0.49 -12.32
CA LEU A 340 -10.12 0.41 -11.86
C LEU A 340 -9.22 0.85 -13.04
N PHE A 341 -8.81 -0.10 -13.89
CA PHE A 341 -8.04 0.22 -15.10
C PHE A 341 -8.74 1.29 -15.94
N PHE A 342 -10.02 1.08 -16.27
CA PHE A 342 -10.79 2.06 -17.03
C PHE A 342 -10.99 3.38 -16.30
N LEU A 343 -11.13 3.37 -14.97
CA LEU A 343 -11.35 4.57 -14.19
C LEU A 343 -10.18 5.55 -14.33
N TYR A 344 -8.94 5.10 -14.09
CA TYR A 344 -7.78 6.00 -14.24
C TYR A 344 -7.47 6.29 -15.71
N MET A 345 -7.70 5.35 -16.63
CA MET A 345 -7.49 5.60 -18.05
C MET A 345 -8.45 6.67 -18.58
N LYS A 346 -9.73 6.62 -18.21
CA LYS A 346 -10.70 7.66 -18.54
C LYS A 346 -10.30 9.02 -17.95
N TYR A 347 -9.79 9.04 -16.72
CA TYR A 347 -9.34 10.26 -16.06
C TYR A 347 -8.17 10.92 -16.82
N TYR A 348 -7.16 10.15 -17.24
CA TYR A 348 -5.96 10.70 -17.88
C TYR A 348 -6.11 10.93 -19.40
N PHE A 349 -6.80 10.05 -20.12
CA PHE A 349 -6.94 10.15 -21.59
C PHE A 349 -8.13 11.01 -22.04
N GLY A 350 -9.08 11.31 -21.16
CA GLY A 350 -10.30 12.05 -21.50
C GLY A 350 -10.05 13.47 -22.03
N SER A 351 -8.90 14.07 -21.71
CA SER A 351 -8.57 15.46 -22.04
C SER A 351 -7.62 15.63 -23.24
N GLY A 352 -7.16 14.53 -23.85
CA GLY A 352 -6.27 14.56 -25.02
C GLY A 352 -4.79 14.84 -24.71
N LEU A 353 -3.95 14.89 -25.77
CA LEU A 353 -2.49 14.97 -25.65
C LEU A 353 -2.00 16.29 -25.02
N GLU A 354 -2.60 17.42 -25.38
CA GLU A 354 -2.18 18.73 -24.85
C GLU A 354 -2.28 18.79 -23.33
N ALA A 355 -3.37 18.25 -22.77
CA ALA A 355 -3.54 18.16 -21.32
C ALA A 355 -2.47 17.29 -20.63
N LEU A 356 -1.92 16.30 -21.33
CA LEU A 356 -0.84 15.44 -20.83
C LEU A 356 0.53 16.12 -20.93
N GLU A 357 0.79 16.90 -21.99
CA GLU A 357 2.10 17.52 -22.21
C GLU A 357 2.32 18.83 -21.45
N VAL A 358 1.25 19.61 -21.22
CA VAL A 358 1.35 20.96 -20.64
C VAL A 358 0.30 21.29 -19.58
N GLY A 359 -0.71 20.44 -19.38
CA GLY A 359 -1.77 20.66 -18.40
C GLY A 359 -1.42 20.24 -16.96
N ASP A 360 -2.32 20.55 -16.02
CA ASP A 360 -2.20 20.19 -14.59
C ASP A 360 -2.71 18.77 -14.26
N LEU A 361 -2.98 17.97 -15.29
CA LEU A 361 -3.54 16.63 -15.16
C LEU A 361 -2.50 15.62 -14.66
N LEU A 362 -1.30 15.65 -15.25
CA LEU A 362 -0.15 14.85 -14.82
C LEU A 362 0.61 15.55 -13.68
N PHE A 363 1.38 14.79 -12.93
CA PHE A 363 2.21 15.36 -11.87
C PHE A 363 3.45 16.04 -12.46
N LEU A 364 4.05 15.46 -13.50
CA LEU A 364 5.33 15.90 -14.07
C LEU A 364 5.23 15.99 -15.61
N PRO A 365 4.40 16.88 -16.18
CA PRO A 365 4.13 16.94 -17.61
C PRO A 365 5.39 17.11 -18.48
N LYS A 366 6.43 17.78 -17.97
CA LYS A 366 7.74 17.89 -18.64
C LYS A 366 8.45 16.55 -18.84
N ILE A 367 8.33 15.63 -17.88
CA ILE A 367 8.87 14.27 -17.99
C ILE A 367 8.11 13.52 -19.08
N PHE A 368 6.78 13.57 -19.07
CA PHE A 368 5.95 12.96 -20.12
C PHE A 368 6.39 13.41 -21.51
N LYS A 369 6.45 14.73 -21.73
CA LYS A 369 6.86 15.32 -23.00
C LYS A 369 8.25 14.87 -23.44
N THR A 370 9.22 14.91 -22.52
CA THR A 370 10.61 14.54 -22.83
C THR A 370 10.72 13.07 -23.21
N THR A 371 10.02 12.18 -22.50
CA THR A 371 9.99 10.75 -22.78
C THR A 371 9.30 10.46 -24.12
N LEU A 372 8.20 11.16 -24.41
CA LEU A 372 7.49 11.06 -25.69
C LEU A 372 8.37 11.52 -26.86
N ASP A 373 9.04 12.66 -26.74
CA ASP A 373 9.96 13.19 -27.75
C ASP A 373 11.12 12.23 -28.02
N GLN A 374 11.66 11.59 -26.97
CA GLN A 374 12.73 10.60 -27.12
C GLN A 374 12.26 9.35 -27.85
N TYR A 375 11.06 8.85 -27.54
CA TYR A 375 10.45 7.73 -28.26
C TYR A 375 10.22 8.08 -29.73
N ASN A 376 9.57 9.21 -30.00
CA ASN A 376 9.22 9.66 -31.35
C ASN A 376 10.43 9.93 -32.25
N LYS A 377 11.60 10.24 -31.69
CA LYS A 377 12.86 10.39 -32.47
C LYS A 377 13.44 9.07 -32.96
N ARG A 378 13.11 7.95 -32.31
CA ARG A 378 13.71 6.63 -32.57
C ARG A 378 12.82 5.72 -33.41
N GLU A 379 11.52 5.98 -33.40
CA GLU A 379 10.52 5.08 -33.95
C GLU A 379 9.90 5.65 -35.22
N LYS A 380 9.42 4.75 -36.10
CA LYS A 380 8.72 5.15 -37.33
C LYS A 380 7.27 5.56 -37.05
N ASP A 381 6.62 4.88 -36.11
CA ASP A 381 5.23 5.13 -35.72
C ASP A 381 5.18 6.14 -34.59
N VAL A 382 5.22 7.43 -34.96
CA VAL A 382 5.18 8.57 -34.03
C VAL A 382 3.85 8.61 -33.28
N ILE A 383 3.91 8.79 -31.97
CA ILE A 383 2.75 9.02 -31.11
C ILE A 383 2.44 10.53 -31.13
N GLY A 384 1.25 10.89 -31.64
CA GLY A 384 0.76 12.26 -31.67
C GLY A 384 -0.68 12.40 -31.15
N ALA A 385 -1.31 13.55 -31.38
CA ALA A 385 -2.65 13.84 -30.88
C ALA A 385 -3.70 12.82 -31.39
N ASN A 386 -3.64 12.44 -32.67
CA ASN A 386 -4.51 11.43 -33.25
C ASN A 386 -4.29 10.06 -32.60
N THR A 387 -3.05 9.69 -32.26
CA THR A 387 -2.76 8.44 -31.53
C THR A 387 -3.46 8.42 -30.17
N ILE A 388 -3.37 9.52 -29.42
CA ILE A 388 -4.03 9.64 -28.11
C ILE A 388 -5.56 9.60 -28.24
N LYS A 389 -6.11 10.28 -29.26
CA LYS A 389 -7.55 10.24 -29.58
C LYS A 389 -8.01 8.83 -29.94
N ASN A 390 -7.26 8.14 -30.80
CA ASN A 390 -7.50 6.75 -31.20
C ASN A 390 -7.47 5.83 -29.97
N ILE A 391 -6.47 5.95 -29.08
CA ILE A 391 -6.41 5.19 -27.82
C ILE A 391 -7.62 5.48 -26.92
N ASN A 392 -7.99 6.75 -26.72
CA ASN A 392 -9.15 7.12 -25.91
C ASN A 392 -10.45 6.51 -26.48
N HIS A 393 -10.60 6.54 -27.81
CA HIS A 393 -11.75 5.92 -28.46
C HIS A 393 -11.72 4.39 -28.32
N PHE A 394 -10.56 3.76 -28.47
CA PHE A 394 -10.38 2.32 -28.29
C PHE A 394 -10.76 1.88 -26.87
N LEU A 395 -10.37 2.65 -25.84
CA LEU A 395 -10.73 2.38 -24.44
C LEU A 395 -12.25 2.35 -24.24
N ASN A 396 -13.03 3.16 -24.97
CA ASN A 396 -14.49 3.10 -24.92
C ASN A 396 -15.04 1.78 -25.48
N PHE A 397 -14.45 1.25 -26.56
CA PHE A 397 -14.82 -0.06 -27.11
C PHE A 397 -14.41 -1.22 -26.20
N LEU A 398 -13.31 -1.09 -25.47
CA LEU A 398 -12.87 -2.10 -24.49
C LEU A 398 -13.85 -2.27 -23.32
N SER A 399 -14.83 -1.38 -23.13
CA SER A 399 -15.91 -1.59 -22.15
C SER A 399 -16.67 -2.91 -22.36
N GLY A 400 -16.72 -3.44 -23.59
CA GLY A 400 -17.28 -4.76 -23.90
C GLY A 400 -16.61 -5.93 -23.17
N LEU A 401 -15.38 -5.75 -22.65
CA LEU A 401 -14.67 -6.72 -21.82
C LEU A 401 -15.34 -6.99 -20.47
N SER A 402 -16.30 -6.16 -20.02
CA SER A 402 -17.00 -6.36 -18.74
C SER A 402 -17.81 -7.66 -18.66
N ASN A 403 -17.97 -8.35 -19.79
CA ASN A 403 -18.83 -9.51 -19.99
C ASN A 403 -18.07 -10.83 -20.21
N ILE A 404 -16.73 -10.81 -20.17
CA ILE A 404 -15.91 -12.03 -20.30
C ILE A 404 -15.34 -12.47 -18.96
N ASP A 405 -15.18 -13.78 -18.79
CA ASP A 405 -14.55 -14.35 -17.58
C ASP A 405 -13.01 -14.22 -17.65
N ASN A 406 -12.44 -14.30 -18.86
CA ASN A 406 -10.99 -14.40 -19.10
C ASN A 406 -10.29 -13.05 -19.33
N ILE A 407 -10.61 -12.04 -18.51
CA ILE A 407 -10.05 -10.68 -18.60
C ILE A 407 -8.51 -10.68 -18.55
N ASN A 408 -7.93 -11.47 -17.64
CA ASN A 408 -6.48 -11.52 -17.45
C ASN A 408 -5.75 -11.98 -18.72
N LEU A 409 -6.26 -13.01 -19.40
CA LEU A 409 -5.66 -13.51 -20.63
C LEU A 409 -5.72 -12.47 -21.75
N PHE A 410 -6.81 -11.70 -21.83
CA PHE A 410 -6.92 -10.60 -22.80
C PHE A 410 -5.85 -9.53 -22.55
N PHE A 411 -5.67 -9.14 -21.29
CA PHE A 411 -4.63 -8.18 -20.90
C PHE A 411 -3.21 -8.71 -21.14
N GLU A 412 -2.97 -9.99 -20.90
CA GLU A 412 -1.67 -10.62 -21.17
C GLU A 412 -1.32 -10.59 -22.67
N ARG A 413 -2.30 -10.69 -23.57
CA ARG A 413 -2.05 -10.61 -25.02
C ARG A 413 -1.58 -9.23 -25.48
N ILE A 414 -2.04 -8.16 -24.82
CA ILE A 414 -1.72 -6.78 -25.20
C ILE A 414 -0.51 -6.26 -24.42
N PHE A 415 -0.55 -6.43 -23.10
CA PHE A 415 0.38 -5.80 -22.16
C PHE A 415 1.41 -6.78 -21.60
N LYS A 416 1.31 -8.08 -21.92
CA LYS A 416 2.13 -9.16 -21.33
C LYS A 416 2.00 -9.25 -19.80
N LYS A 417 0.93 -8.69 -19.25
CA LYS A 417 0.66 -8.60 -17.81
C LYS A 417 -0.83 -8.75 -17.56
N LYS A 418 -1.19 -9.33 -16.41
CA LYS A 418 -2.57 -9.32 -15.87
C LYS A 418 -3.00 -7.90 -15.54
N VAL A 419 -4.30 -7.64 -15.55
CA VAL A 419 -4.85 -6.30 -15.24
C VAL A 419 -4.46 -5.82 -13.84
N SER A 420 -4.46 -6.71 -12.83
CA SER A 420 -4.06 -6.34 -11.47
C SER A 420 -2.60 -5.89 -11.40
N ARG A 421 -1.70 -6.52 -12.17
CA ARG A 421 -0.29 -6.11 -12.25
C ARG A 421 -0.11 -4.73 -12.86
N LEU A 422 -0.89 -4.37 -13.89
CA LEU A 422 -0.89 -3.01 -14.42
C LEU A 422 -1.37 -2.02 -13.37
N ASN A 423 -2.43 -2.35 -12.63
CA ASN A 423 -2.96 -1.47 -11.57
C ASN A 423 -1.96 -1.25 -10.42
N PHE A 424 -1.23 -2.29 -9.97
CA PHE A 424 -0.15 -2.07 -8.99
C PHE A 424 1.02 -1.27 -9.58
N GLY A 425 1.34 -1.46 -10.86
CA GLY A 425 2.29 -0.61 -11.59
C GLY A 425 1.86 0.86 -11.61
N PHE A 426 0.58 1.12 -11.87
CA PHE A 426 -0.03 2.44 -11.80
C PHE A 426 0.16 3.05 -10.40
N PHE A 427 -0.24 2.36 -9.33
CA PHE A 427 -0.12 2.93 -7.97
C PHE A 427 1.32 3.24 -7.55
N ARG A 428 2.28 2.35 -7.84
CA ARG A 428 3.70 2.59 -7.52
C ARG A 428 4.23 3.85 -8.19
N THR A 429 3.96 3.98 -9.49
CA THR A 429 4.48 5.09 -10.31
C THR A 429 3.72 6.39 -10.03
N PHE A 430 2.42 6.32 -9.74
CA PHE A 430 1.59 7.43 -9.25
C PHE A 430 2.16 8.00 -7.96
N LEU A 431 2.45 7.16 -6.97
CA LEU A 431 3.00 7.61 -5.68
C LEU A 431 4.41 8.21 -5.84
N LYS A 432 5.24 7.67 -6.75
CA LYS A 432 6.54 8.27 -7.09
C LYS A 432 6.37 9.69 -7.63
N SER A 433 5.57 9.86 -8.69
CA SER A 433 5.38 11.16 -9.33
C SER A 433 4.68 12.18 -8.43
N LEU A 434 3.72 11.74 -7.60
CA LEU A 434 3.07 12.59 -6.60
C LEU A 434 4.10 13.18 -5.63
N ASN A 435 4.99 12.34 -5.07
CA ASN A 435 5.99 12.82 -4.12
C ASN A 435 7.01 13.75 -4.79
N SER A 436 7.45 13.45 -6.01
CA SER A 436 8.37 14.34 -6.74
C SER A 436 7.71 15.66 -7.13
N ASN A 437 6.44 15.68 -7.53
CA ASN A 437 5.70 16.92 -7.73
C ASN A 437 5.58 17.70 -6.41
N PHE A 438 5.28 17.02 -5.30
CA PHE A 438 5.20 17.68 -4.01
C PHE A 438 6.53 18.35 -3.64
N SER A 439 7.67 17.68 -3.82
CA SER A 439 8.99 18.30 -3.63
C SER A 439 9.20 19.55 -4.49
N ASN A 440 8.74 19.54 -5.74
CA ASN A 440 8.79 20.72 -6.61
C ASN A 440 7.92 21.87 -6.09
N GLU A 441 6.73 21.57 -5.53
CA GLU A 441 5.88 22.59 -4.89
C GLU A 441 6.54 23.17 -3.63
N ILE A 442 7.24 22.35 -2.84
CA ILE A 442 8.04 22.84 -1.69
C ILE A 442 9.11 23.82 -2.16
N GLU A 443 9.88 23.46 -3.19
CA GLU A 443 10.93 24.32 -3.73
C GLU A 443 10.37 25.63 -4.29
N LYS A 444 9.23 25.57 -4.98
CA LYS A 444 8.55 26.74 -5.53
C LYS A 444 8.09 27.70 -4.42
N GLU A 445 7.42 27.19 -3.39
CA GLU A 445 7.00 28.04 -2.27
C GLU A 445 8.20 28.57 -1.46
N ASN A 446 9.28 27.79 -1.30
CA ASN A 446 10.51 28.28 -0.67
C ASN A 446 11.16 29.43 -1.43
N LYS A 447 11.14 29.41 -2.77
CA LYS A 447 11.60 30.54 -3.59
C LYS A 447 10.75 31.78 -3.34
N ASN A 448 9.42 31.64 -3.31
CA ASN A 448 8.52 32.75 -3.01
C ASN A 448 8.75 33.32 -1.59
N LEU A 449 8.99 32.45 -0.61
CA LEU A 449 9.19 32.87 0.79
C LEU A 449 10.56 33.51 1.05
N SER A 450 11.56 33.21 0.21
CA SER A 450 12.92 33.73 0.35
C SER A 450 13.04 35.24 0.21
N GLU A 451 12.01 35.91 -0.32
CA GLU A 451 11.90 37.37 -0.39
C GLU A 451 11.85 38.02 1.00
N ASN A 452 11.38 37.29 2.03
CA ASN A 452 11.36 37.76 3.42
C ASN A 452 12.37 36.97 4.27
N PRO A 453 13.43 37.59 4.81
CA PRO A 453 14.49 36.90 5.55
C PRO A 453 14.02 36.30 6.90
N LEU A 454 12.83 36.68 7.40
CA LEU A 454 12.22 36.06 8.58
C LEU A 454 11.68 34.64 8.29
N ASN A 455 11.50 34.30 7.02
CA ASN A 455 11.01 32.98 6.62
C ASN A 455 12.14 31.96 6.57
N THR A 456 12.11 31.02 7.51
CA THR A 456 12.89 29.78 7.35
C THR A 456 12.31 28.92 6.22
N PRO A 457 13.15 28.27 5.40
CA PRO A 457 12.66 27.41 4.32
C PRO A 457 11.95 26.18 4.89
N PHE A 458 10.93 25.73 4.19
CA PHE A 458 10.30 24.45 4.46
C PHE A 458 11.19 23.30 4.01
N THR A 459 11.27 22.28 4.84
CA THR A 459 11.77 20.96 4.45
C THR A 459 10.60 19.99 4.42
N PHE A 460 10.78 18.84 3.77
CA PHE A 460 9.77 17.76 3.76
C PHE A 460 9.30 17.42 5.17
N ASN A 461 10.22 17.17 6.10
CA ASN A 461 9.91 16.81 7.48
C ASN A 461 9.10 17.90 8.21
N ILE A 462 9.42 19.19 7.99
CA ILE A 462 8.67 20.30 8.59
C ILE A 462 7.22 20.31 8.09
N ILE A 463 7.01 20.06 6.80
CA ILE A 463 5.66 20.03 6.25
C ILE A 463 4.88 18.82 6.74
N VAL A 464 5.51 17.63 6.82
CA VAL A 464 4.87 16.45 7.43
C VAL A 464 4.44 16.75 8.86
N ASP A 465 5.28 17.39 9.69
CA ASP A 465 4.92 17.81 11.05
C ASP A 465 3.70 18.75 11.05
N HIS A 466 3.69 19.78 10.22
CA HIS A 466 2.53 20.68 10.11
C HIS A 466 1.26 19.95 9.68
N ILE A 467 1.34 19.05 8.70
CA ILE A 467 0.18 18.27 8.23
C ILE A 467 -0.33 17.34 9.32
N CYS A 468 0.55 16.64 10.05
CA CYS A 468 0.14 15.83 11.20
C CYS A 468 -0.56 16.68 12.27
N ARG A 469 -0.06 17.88 12.57
CA ARG A 469 -0.70 18.79 13.54
C ARG A 469 -2.03 19.34 13.05
N ILE A 470 -2.17 19.63 11.76
CA ILE A 470 -3.45 20.01 11.16
C ILE A 470 -4.45 18.87 11.31
N LEU A 471 -4.06 17.64 10.99
CA LEU A 471 -4.90 16.46 11.16
C LEU A 471 -5.30 16.26 12.63
N TYR A 472 -4.38 16.49 13.58
CA TYR A 472 -4.71 16.49 15.02
C TYR A 472 -5.84 17.46 15.33
N VAL A 473 -5.72 18.72 14.90
CA VAL A 473 -6.71 19.76 15.18
C VAL A 473 -8.05 19.43 14.54
N LEU A 474 -8.06 18.96 13.29
CA LEU A 474 -9.29 18.52 12.61
C LEU A 474 -9.96 17.36 13.37
N ILE A 475 -9.19 16.36 13.78
CA ILE A 475 -9.72 15.19 14.50
C ILE A 475 -10.26 15.60 15.88
N ASP A 476 -9.49 16.39 16.64
CA ASP A 476 -9.87 16.87 17.96
C ASP A 476 -11.14 17.72 17.90
N LYS A 477 -11.24 18.59 16.88
CA LYS A 477 -12.40 19.46 16.71
C LYS A 477 -13.67 18.69 16.36
N ILE A 478 -13.57 17.72 15.45
CA ILE A 478 -14.72 17.05 14.85
C ILE A 478 -15.14 15.80 15.62
N PHE A 479 -14.19 14.97 16.04
CA PHE A 479 -14.49 13.64 16.56
C PHE A 479 -14.35 13.51 18.07
N LEU A 480 -13.57 14.37 18.73
CA LEU A 480 -13.23 14.21 20.15
C LEU A 480 -13.98 15.22 21.04
N ARG A 481 -14.88 14.69 21.87
CA ARG A 481 -15.62 15.40 22.93
C ARG A 481 -15.58 14.57 24.21
N ASN A 482 -16.26 15.04 25.27
CA ASN A 482 -16.33 14.26 26.52
C ASN A 482 -17.07 12.93 26.30
N THR A 483 -18.06 12.94 25.40
CA THR A 483 -18.80 11.74 25.00
C THR A 483 -18.97 11.67 23.47
N PRO A 484 -19.09 10.47 22.90
CA PRO A 484 -19.38 10.32 21.46
C PRO A 484 -20.69 10.96 21.02
N ASP A 485 -21.70 11.02 21.90
CA ASP A 485 -22.99 11.66 21.62
C ASP A 485 -22.89 13.19 21.55
N GLU A 486 -21.95 13.79 22.27
CA GLU A 486 -21.63 15.21 22.09
C GLU A 486 -20.93 15.45 20.76
N ALA A 487 -19.96 14.59 20.38
CA ALA A 487 -19.28 14.68 19.09
C ALA A 487 -20.25 14.50 17.92
N SER A 488 -21.32 13.71 18.08
CA SER A 488 -22.40 13.54 17.11
C SER A 488 -22.97 14.86 16.62
N LYS A 489 -23.14 15.83 17.51
CA LYS A 489 -23.72 17.14 17.20
C LYS A 489 -22.86 17.97 16.24
N ASN A 490 -21.60 17.61 16.03
CA ASN A 490 -20.74 18.28 15.05
C ASN A 490 -21.13 17.94 13.60
N PHE A 491 -21.85 16.83 13.37
CA PHE A 491 -22.16 16.30 12.05
C PHE A 491 -23.53 16.76 11.52
N ILE A 492 -23.68 16.82 10.19
CA ILE A 492 -24.93 17.24 9.53
C ILE A 492 -26.05 16.21 9.78
N ASP A 493 -25.72 14.92 9.82
CA ASP A 493 -26.67 13.83 10.10
C ASP A 493 -26.30 13.05 11.40
N PRO A 494 -26.61 13.63 12.57
CA PRO A 494 -26.27 13.04 13.87
C PRO A 494 -27.18 11.87 14.26
N ARG A 495 -28.34 11.71 13.61
CA ARG A 495 -29.38 10.75 14.02
C ARG A 495 -29.36 9.44 13.24
N SER A 496 -28.71 9.43 12.07
CA SER A 496 -28.59 8.21 11.27
C SER A 496 -27.13 7.77 11.16
N ARG A 497 -26.31 8.50 10.38
CA ARG A 497 -24.95 8.08 10.03
C ARG A 497 -23.97 8.29 11.16
N TYR A 498 -24.07 9.43 11.86
CA TYR A 498 -23.12 9.87 12.88
C TYR A 498 -23.66 9.81 14.32
N ILE A 499 -24.37 8.73 14.67
CA ILE A 499 -24.75 8.44 16.06
C ILE A 499 -23.51 8.13 16.92
N GLY A 500 -23.59 8.34 18.24
CA GLY A 500 -22.43 8.26 19.13
C GLY A 500 -21.61 6.97 19.02
N LYS A 501 -22.27 5.80 18.96
CA LYS A 501 -21.55 4.51 18.77
C LYS A 501 -20.79 4.42 17.45
N ASN A 502 -21.31 5.03 16.38
CA ASN A 502 -20.64 5.04 15.08
C ASN A 502 -19.43 6.00 15.12
N ILE A 503 -19.54 7.14 15.81
CA ILE A 503 -18.40 8.04 16.02
C ILE A 503 -17.31 7.36 16.81
N ALA A 504 -17.66 6.69 17.91
CA ALA A 504 -16.69 5.92 18.68
C ALA A 504 -15.97 4.89 17.78
N LEU A 505 -16.71 4.18 16.92
CA LEU A 505 -16.13 3.26 15.95
C LEU A 505 -15.21 3.98 14.94
N ARG A 506 -15.61 5.13 14.39
CA ARG A 506 -14.75 5.91 13.47
C ARG A 506 -13.46 6.39 14.14
N VAL A 507 -13.53 6.76 15.42
CA VAL A 507 -12.34 7.10 16.21
C VAL A 507 -11.45 5.88 16.44
N LEU A 508 -12.03 4.71 16.71
CA LEU A 508 -11.28 3.46 16.81
C LEU A 508 -10.56 3.12 15.48
N GLU A 509 -11.24 3.33 14.35
CA GLU A 509 -10.71 3.07 13.00
C GLU A 509 -9.52 3.96 12.63
N LEU A 510 -9.42 5.19 13.18
CA LEU A 510 -8.21 6.01 13.01
C LEU A 510 -6.94 5.22 13.42
N PHE A 511 -7.03 4.42 14.48
CA PHE A 511 -5.92 3.61 14.98
C PHE A 511 -5.70 2.31 14.19
N VAL A 512 -6.64 1.91 13.33
CA VAL A 512 -6.49 0.78 12.40
C VAL A 512 -5.59 1.17 11.22
N PHE A 513 -5.57 2.44 10.81
CA PHE A 513 -4.65 2.94 9.78
C PHE A 513 -3.17 2.74 10.11
N GLN A 514 -2.82 2.53 11.39
CA GLN A 514 -1.46 2.15 11.79
C GLN A 514 -1.03 0.77 11.26
N ASP A 515 -1.99 -0.07 10.91
CA ASP A 515 -1.79 -1.45 10.47
C ASP A 515 -2.22 -1.64 9.01
N ILE A 516 -3.24 -0.88 8.58
CA ILE A 516 -3.87 -0.96 7.26
C ILE A 516 -4.03 0.47 6.72
N ASN A 517 -2.95 1.05 6.18
CA ASN A 517 -2.85 2.48 5.85
C ASN A 517 -3.37 2.86 4.45
N TYR A 518 -4.31 2.09 3.91
CA TYR A 518 -4.97 2.33 2.63
C TYR A 518 -6.49 2.42 2.81
N SER A 519 -7.23 2.75 1.75
CA SER A 519 -8.69 3.00 1.80
C SER A 519 -9.47 1.99 2.65
N ASP A 520 -10.35 2.51 3.51
CA ASP A 520 -11.22 1.72 4.39
C ASP A 520 -12.23 0.86 3.61
N ASP A 521 -12.52 1.21 2.36
CA ASP A 521 -13.35 0.41 1.45
C ASP A 521 -12.68 -0.91 1.05
N VAL A 522 -11.35 -1.00 1.10
CA VAL A 522 -10.58 -2.20 0.74
C VAL A 522 -10.38 -3.14 1.93
N TRP A 523 -10.47 -2.63 3.17
CA TRP A 523 -10.21 -3.40 4.39
C TRP A 523 -11.06 -4.68 4.51
N PRO A 524 -12.38 -4.68 4.20
CA PRO A 524 -13.21 -5.87 4.32
C PRO A 524 -12.69 -7.03 3.47
N ASP A 525 -12.38 -6.76 2.21
CA ASP A 525 -11.89 -7.77 1.28
C ASP A 525 -10.46 -8.20 1.63
N TYR A 526 -9.61 -7.28 2.07
CA TYR A 526 -8.25 -7.58 2.50
C TYR A 526 -8.23 -8.51 3.71
N ILE A 527 -8.94 -8.16 4.78
CA ILE A 527 -9.02 -8.96 6.02
C ILE A 527 -9.68 -10.32 5.73
N ARG A 528 -10.72 -10.36 4.90
CA ARG A 528 -11.36 -11.62 4.48
C ARG A 528 -10.38 -12.51 3.71
N SER A 529 -9.55 -11.92 2.84
CA SER A 529 -8.55 -12.63 2.03
C SER A 529 -7.42 -13.20 2.88
N LEU A 530 -6.97 -12.46 3.91
CA LEU A 530 -6.00 -12.99 4.89
C LEU A 530 -6.52 -14.25 5.62
N ASN A 531 -7.85 -14.38 5.78
CA ASN A 531 -8.51 -15.48 6.47
C ASN A 531 -9.18 -16.49 5.53
N LYS A 532 -8.91 -16.44 4.21
CA LYS A 532 -9.58 -17.24 3.17
C LYS A 532 -9.64 -18.73 3.48
N VAL A 533 -8.52 -19.33 3.88
CA VAL A 533 -8.42 -20.78 4.16
C VAL A 533 -9.28 -21.17 5.37
N GLN A 534 -9.21 -20.38 6.44
CA GLN A 534 -9.99 -20.63 7.65
C GLN A 534 -11.49 -20.47 7.36
N LEU A 535 -11.89 -19.40 6.67
CA LEU A 535 -13.28 -19.13 6.32
C LEU A 535 -13.90 -20.26 5.50
N ARG A 536 -13.20 -20.73 4.46
CA ARG A 536 -13.69 -21.85 3.62
C ARG A 536 -13.89 -23.13 4.43
N ARG A 537 -12.98 -23.41 5.36
CA ARG A 537 -13.10 -24.57 6.26
C ARG A 537 -14.32 -24.43 7.18
N GLU A 538 -14.55 -23.24 7.74
CA GLU A 538 -15.69 -22.96 8.63
C GLU A 538 -17.03 -23.07 7.90
N LEU A 539 -17.09 -22.67 6.63
CA LEU A 539 -18.32 -22.65 5.84
C LEU A 539 -18.68 -23.98 5.17
N LYS A 540 -17.71 -24.90 5.05
CA LYS A 540 -17.92 -26.22 4.45
C LYS A 540 -19.07 -27.01 5.09
N LYS A 541 -19.29 -26.86 6.42
CA LYS A 541 -20.40 -27.50 7.15
C LYS A 541 -21.79 -26.96 6.77
N TYR A 542 -21.87 -25.79 6.15
CA TYR A 542 -23.11 -25.15 5.71
C TYR A 542 -23.33 -25.29 4.20
N ASN A 543 -22.51 -26.10 3.53
CA ASN A 543 -22.52 -26.27 2.07
C ASN A 543 -22.39 -24.95 1.30
N VAL A 544 -21.72 -23.95 1.90
CA VAL A 544 -21.46 -22.65 1.26
C VAL A 544 -20.10 -22.70 0.56
N SER A 545 -20.10 -22.42 -0.74
CA SER A 545 -18.89 -22.23 -1.53
C SER A 545 -18.74 -20.76 -1.91
N ILE A 546 -17.61 -20.15 -1.53
CA ILE A 546 -17.26 -18.77 -1.89
C ILE A 546 -16.28 -18.79 -3.06
N SER A 547 -16.57 -18.00 -4.10
CA SER A 547 -15.74 -17.87 -5.30
C SER A 547 -14.30 -17.45 -4.95
N ASN A 548 -13.33 -17.82 -5.77
CA ASN A 548 -11.97 -17.29 -5.63
C ASN A 548 -11.91 -15.78 -5.90
N GLU A 549 -12.83 -15.25 -6.70
CA GLU A 549 -12.92 -13.83 -7.10
C GLU A 549 -13.33 -12.92 -5.93
N ASP A 550 -13.94 -13.47 -4.89
CA ASP A 550 -14.24 -12.75 -3.64
C ASP A 550 -12.99 -12.54 -2.76
N PHE A 551 -11.80 -12.97 -3.19
CA PHE A 551 -10.58 -12.86 -2.39
C PHE A 551 -9.41 -12.38 -3.23
N TYR A 552 -8.57 -11.53 -2.64
CA TYR A 552 -7.25 -11.26 -3.19
C TYR A 552 -6.45 -12.55 -3.22
N THR A 553 -5.68 -12.70 -4.28
CA THR A 553 -4.61 -13.69 -4.36
C THR A 553 -3.50 -13.35 -3.34
N ILE A 554 -2.64 -14.32 -3.05
CA ILE A 554 -1.51 -14.10 -2.14
C ILE A 554 -0.52 -13.08 -2.73
N GLU A 555 -0.34 -13.09 -4.06
CA GLU A 555 0.43 -12.10 -4.80
C GLU A 555 -0.13 -10.69 -4.57
N GLU A 556 -1.44 -10.51 -4.71
CA GLU A 556 -2.09 -9.21 -4.51
C GLU A 556 -2.00 -8.74 -3.07
N ILE A 557 -2.21 -9.63 -2.08
CA ILE A 557 -2.01 -9.29 -0.66
C ILE A 557 -0.58 -8.80 -0.42
N THR A 558 0.42 -9.49 -0.99
CA THR A 558 1.83 -9.11 -0.83
C THR A 558 2.10 -7.76 -1.48
N ASN A 559 1.60 -7.54 -2.71
CA ASN A 559 1.72 -6.26 -3.41
C ASN A 559 1.04 -5.11 -2.65
N ILE A 560 -0.15 -5.32 -2.09
CA ILE A 560 -0.84 -4.34 -1.24
C ILE A 560 0.04 -3.96 -0.05
N MET A 561 0.59 -4.95 0.66
CA MET A 561 1.45 -4.68 1.83
C MET A 561 2.72 -3.92 1.45
N VAL A 562 3.43 -4.38 0.41
CA VAL A 562 4.73 -3.81 0.02
C VAL A 562 4.53 -2.40 -0.54
N THR A 563 3.58 -2.24 -1.47
CA THR A 563 3.30 -0.96 -2.13
C THR A 563 2.80 0.07 -1.14
N TYR A 564 1.76 -0.23 -0.36
CA TYR A 564 1.11 0.82 0.42
C TYR A 564 1.72 1.03 1.80
N ASN A 565 2.34 0.00 2.37
CA ASN A 565 2.71 0.02 3.79
C ASN A 565 4.23 0.12 4.05
N ILE A 566 5.09 -0.28 3.10
CA ILE A 566 6.50 -0.60 3.42
C ILE A 566 7.53 0.24 2.66
N GLN A 567 7.43 0.43 1.34
CA GLN A 567 8.58 0.88 0.56
C GLN A 567 8.46 2.28 -0.05
N SER A 568 9.61 2.95 -0.21
CA SER A 568 9.79 4.05 -1.17
C SER A 568 9.84 3.52 -2.61
N PHE A 569 9.58 4.37 -3.60
CA PHE A 569 9.55 4.01 -5.02
C PHE A 569 10.68 4.62 -5.83
N SER A 570 11.87 4.78 -5.24
CA SER A 570 12.98 5.49 -5.87
C SER A 570 13.44 4.88 -7.20
N ASP A 571 13.43 3.55 -7.33
CA ASP A 571 13.84 2.79 -8.52
C ASP A 571 12.73 2.54 -9.55
N GLN A 572 11.48 2.92 -9.27
CA GLN A 572 10.35 2.76 -10.20
C GLN A 572 10.42 3.84 -11.29
N PRO A 573 9.86 3.65 -12.49
CA PRO A 573 9.67 4.76 -13.42
C PRO A 573 8.71 5.81 -12.84
N PHE A 574 8.77 7.04 -13.33
CA PHE A 574 7.72 8.02 -13.08
C PHE A 574 6.40 7.57 -13.73
N PHE A 575 5.26 7.99 -13.18
CA PHE A 575 3.94 7.73 -13.75
C PHE A 575 3.87 8.13 -15.22
N GLU A 576 4.47 9.26 -15.55
CA GLU A 576 4.52 9.81 -16.90
C GLU A 576 5.27 8.90 -17.88
N GLU A 577 6.37 8.29 -17.44
CA GLU A 577 7.14 7.33 -18.24
C GLU A 577 6.40 6.00 -18.36
N TRP A 578 5.80 5.54 -17.26
CA TRP A 578 4.99 4.33 -17.21
C TRP A 578 3.79 4.43 -18.17
N LEU A 579 3.09 5.56 -18.18
CA LEU A 579 1.96 5.80 -19.06
C LEU A 579 2.35 5.62 -20.53
N ILE A 580 3.54 6.09 -20.93
CA ILE A 580 4.03 5.93 -22.29
C ILE A 580 4.41 4.46 -22.56
N ASN A 581 5.28 3.90 -21.72
CA ASN A 581 5.93 2.62 -21.96
C ASN A 581 5.00 1.41 -21.79
N GLU A 582 4.10 1.48 -20.82
CA GLU A 582 3.28 0.33 -20.39
C GLU A 582 1.84 0.43 -20.90
N ILE A 583 1.39 1.61 -21.33
CA ILE A 583 0.01 1.81 -21.81
C ILE A 583 -0.01 2.28 -23.26
N ILE A 584 0.52 3.47 -23.55
CA ILE A 584 0.36 4.11 -24.86
C ILE A 584 1.04 3.28 -25.96
N ILE A 585 2.29 2.87 -25.74
CA ILE A 585 3.05 2.10 -26.73
C ILE A 585 2.38 0.74 -27.02
N PRO A 586 2.04 -0.11 -26.02
CA PRO A 586 1.35 -1.38 -26.28
C PRO A 586 0.03 -1.22 -27.03
N LEU A 587 -0.81 -0.24 -26.64
CA LEU A 587 -2.07 0.02 -27.32
C LEU A 587 -1.88 0.52 -28.75
N ASN A 588 -0.95 1.46 -28.97
CA ASN A 588 -0.64 1.94 -30.31
C ASN A 588 -0.11 0.82 -31.22
N ARG A 589 0.76 -0.05 -30.69
CA ARG A 589 1.28 -1.22 -31.43
C ARG A 589 0.16 -2.16 -31.86
N LEU A 590 -0.81 -2.45 -30.98
CA LEU A 590 -1.97 -3.26 -31.34
C LEU A 590 -2.78 -2.60 -32.46
N ILE A 591 -3.13 -1.31 -32.29
CA ILE A 591 -3.94 -0.55 -33.24
C ILE A 591 -3.28 -0.55 -34.63
N MET A 592 -1.98 -0.24 -34.68
CA MET A 592 -1.19 -0.20 -35.91
C MET A 592 -0.97 -1.57 -36.51
N TYR A 593 -0.72 -2.61 -35.70
CA TYR A 593 -0.57 -3.98 -36.18
C TYR A 593 -1.81 -4.42 -36.96
N ILE A 594 -3.01 -4.23 -36.40
CA ILE A 594 -4.25 -4.59 -37.07
C ILE A 594 -4.48 -3.72 -38.30
N ARG A 595 -4.28 -2.40 -38.21
CA ARG A 595 -4.41 -1.47 -39.36
C ARG A 595 -3.52 -1.88 -40.54
N ASN A 596 -2.28 -2.30 -40.27
CA ASN A 596 -1.31 -2.68 -41.29
C ASN A 596 -1.47 -4.12 -41.79
N SER A 597 -2.21 -4.96 -41.05
CA SER A 597 -2.42 -6.38 -41.39
C SER A 597 -3.66 -6.65 -42.23
N VAL A 598 -4.50 -5.63 -42.46
CA VAL A 598 -5.73 -5.71 -43.27
C VAL A 598 -5.57 -4.89 -44.54
N ARG A 599 -6.23 -5.34 -45.62
CA ARG A 599 -6.28 -4.62 -46.90
C ARG A 599 -7.19 -3.40 -46.82
N ASP A 600 -8.33 -3.55 -46.15
CA ASP A 600 -9.31 -2.49 -45.93
C ASP A 600 -9.72 -2.45 -44.45
N HIS A 601 -9.33 -1.39 -43.75
CA HIS A 601 -9.66 -1.19 -42.33
C HIS A 601 -11.14 -0.86 -42.09
N THR A 602 -11.92 -0.62 -43.16
CA THR A 602 -13.37 -0.49 -43.10
C THR A 602 -14.10 -1.83 -43.21
N ASN A 603 -13.41 -2.88 -43.65
CA ASN A 603 -13.93 -4.25 -43.72
C ASN A 603 -13.86 -4.92 -42.34
N GLU A 604 -14.95 -4.86 -41.58
CA GLU A 604 -15.03 -5.42 -40.22
C GLU A 604 -14.75 -6.92 -40.17
N ILE A 605 -15.04 -7.67 -41.23
CA ILE A 605 -14.80 -9.12 -41.28
C ILE A 605 -13.29 -9.39 -41.30
N GLU A 606 -12.56 -8.67 -42.15
CA GLU A 606 -11.11 -8.81 -42.27
C GLU A 606 -10.41 -8.38 -40.96
N VAL A 607 -10.86 -7.27 -40.36
CA VAL A 607 -10.38 -6.80 -39.04
C VAL A 607 -10.67 -7.82 -37.95
N TYR A 608 -11.89 -8.38 -37.90
CA TYR A 608 -12.27 -9.41 -36.95
C TYR A 608 -11.39 -10.66 -37.07
N GLU A 609 -11.10 -11.12 -38.29
CA GLU A 609 -10.23 -12.28 -38.53
C GLU A 609 -8.82 -12.02 -38.00
N LYS A 610 -8.24 -10.83 -38.26
CA LYS A 610 -6.91 -10.47 -37.77
C LYS A 610 -6.85 -10.25 -36.26
N LEU A 611 -7.88 -9.65 -35.67
CA LEU A 611 -8.00 -9.56 -34.21
C LEU A 611 -8.09 -10.94 -33.56
N SER A 612 -8.87 -11.83 -34.17
CA SER A 612 -9.01 -13.21 -33.70
C SER A 612 -7.68 -13.96 -33.81
N GLU A 613 -6.95 -13.82 -34.91
CA GLU A 613 -5.60 -14.38 -35.05
C GLU A 613 -4.67 -13.88 -33.93
N TYR A 614 -4.67 -12.58 -33.65
CA TYR A 614 -3.81 -11.98 -32.63
C TYR A 614 -4.15 -12.43 -31.19
N LEU A 615 -5.45 -12.41 -30.84
CA LEU A 615 -5.89 -12.65 -29.46
C LEU A 615 -6.09 -14.13 -29.13
N ILE A 616 -6.37 -14.97 -30.13
CA ILE A 616 -6.79 -16.36 -29.96
C ILE A 616 -5.68 -17.37 -30.32
N SER A 617 -4.58 -16.93 -30.94
CA SER A 617 -3.48 -17.85 -31.30
C SER A 617 -3.11 -18.74 -30.10
N ASP A 618 -3.01 -20.05 -30.33
CA ASP A 618 -2.52 -21.01 -29.34
C ASP A 618 -3.48 -21.25 -28.13
N ILE A 619 -4.73 -20.77 -28.18
CA ILE A 619 -5.76 -21.12 -27.19
C ILE A 619 -6.46 -22.42 -27.62
N GLY A 620 -6.38 -23.46 -26.79
CA GLY A 620 -7.09 -24.73 -27.03
C GLY A 620 -8.52 -24.80 -26.46
N ASP A 621 -8.85 -23.94 -25.49
CA ASP A 621 -10.15 -23.98 -24.81
C ASP A 621 -11.26 -23.35 -25.65
N LYS A 622 -12.25 -24.16 -26.05
CA LYS A 622 -13.39 -23.74 -26.88
C LYS A 622 -14.28 -22.69 -26.22
N LYS A 623 -14.40 -22.64 -24.90
CA LYS A 623 -15.18 -21.63 -24.18
C LYS A 623 -14.48 -20.28 -24.29
N ILE A 624 -13.18 -20.24 -24.00
CA ILE A 624 -12.35 -19.03 -24.11
C ILE A 624 -12.33 -18.50 -25.54
N ILE A 625 -12.16 -19.38 -26.53
CA ILE A 625 -12.22 -19.00 -27.96
C ILE A 625 -13.55 -18.31 -28.29
N ARG A 626 -14.68 -18.83 -27.82
CA ARG A 626 -16.01 -18.24 -28.10
C ARG A 626 -16.16 -16.86 -27.46
N GLU A 627 -15.72 -16.71 -26.21
CA GLU A 627 -15.71 -15.41 -25.51
C GLU A 627 -14.87 -14.39 -26.28
N PHE A 628 -13.65 -14.76 -26.67
CA PHE A 628 -12.73 -13.86 -27.36
C PHE A 628 -13.22 -13.51 -28.77
N LYS A 629 -13.84 -14.45 -29.50
CA LYS A 629 -14.50 -14.13 -30.77
C LYS A 629 -15.60 -13.07 -30.60
N SER A 630 -16.42 -13.18 -29.55
CA SER A 630 -17.44 -12.15 -29.25
C SER A 630 -16.80 -10.79 -28.98
N VAL A 631 -15.68 -10.74 -28.28
CA VAL A 631 -14.92 -9.50 -28.04
C VAL A 631 -14.34 -8.95 -29.33
N CYS A 632 -13.66 -9.77 -30.14
CA CYS A 632 -13.12 -9.35 -31.43
C CYS A 632 -14.22 -8.75 -32.33
N GLN A 633 -15.42 -9.34 -32.32
CA GLN A 633 -16.55 -8.83 -33.09
C GLN A 633 -17.04 -7.46 -32.60
N GLN A 634 -17.01 -7.22 -31.28
CA GLN A 634 -17.34 -5.91 -30.71
C GLN A 634 -16.26 -4.86 -30.95
N LEU A 635 -14.99 -5.28 -31.02
CA LEU A 635 -13.85 -4.39 -31.25
C LEU A 635 -13.64 -4.06 -32.74
N ALA A 636 -14.01 -4.95 -33.66
CA ALA A 636 -13.75 -4.75 -35.10
C ALA A 636 -14.26 -3.41 -35.67
N PRO A 637 -15.46 -2.89 -35.29
CA PRO A 637 -15.95 -1.60 -35.77
C PRO A 637 -15.05 -0.40 -35.41
N TYR A 638 -14.21 -0.49 -34.38
CA TYR A 638 -13.31 0.60 -33.98
C TYR A 638 -12.39 1.04 -35.11
N TRP A 639 -11.86 0.10 -35.92
CA TRP A 639 -10.89 0.41 -36.98
C TRP A 639 -11.46 1.26 -38.12
N LYS A 640 -12.79 1.34 -38.27
CA LYS A 640 -13.46 2.29 -39.18
C LYS A 640 -13.23 3.76 -38.79
N SER A 641 -12.98 4.00 -37.52
CA SER A 641 -12.88 5.34 -36.93
C SER A 641 -11.45 5.77 -36.60
N VAL A 642 -10.46 4.94 -36.94
CA VAL A 642 -9.05 5.22 -36.69
C VAL A 642 -8.56 6.22 -37.71
N GLU A 643 -8.18 7.41 -37.23
CA GLU A 643 -7.56 8.47 -38.06
C GLU A 643 -6.12 8.10 -38.43
#